data_AF-A0A820ZCR4-F1
#
_entry.id   AF-A0A820ZCR4-F1
#
_cell.length_a   1.000
_cell.length_b   1.000
_cell.length_c   1.000
_cell.angle_alpha   90.00
_cell.angle_beta   90.00
_cell.angle_gamma   90.00
#
_symmetry.space_group_name_H-M   'P 1'
#
loop_
_entity.id
_entity.type
_entity.pdbx_description
1 polymer ?
#
loop_
_entity_poly.entity_id
_entity_poly.type
_entity_poly.pdbx_seq_one_letter_code
_entity_poly.pdbx_strand_id
1 'polypeptide(L)'
;MTTEVSTRIRYRHLFIHFIRNYNLYDDDDELNWSDQLLTTRVFIVTLSIALFMVLSVTAVIPQSRAITVDSPSVRDFENIANRYPNAFTCRCSQISFPYKQFFSFNPRFHQVCSSDLISEEWVSSLFNVTTSNYYPLDFRLMASAQFQVLSALCRIVRNIVSDAVNEFSATIFVSPSALSRTVFDTYTDTLVDQFNKTTLENFRILNGFISFIIGEGHFISALRTNFYTRSVPGSDKYTTFSGIYQQKVNLTQSSFILNETCRCDQTSNCIYPAGIYNQSKVIIPNEAFSNDASLLFVVPGFQVGCVPQNALLQSTLECFYNQSCLDIVITLTGALRTVSALNISNSISRFDPITAIGDIFDNLMLESWHSFPDFAAYFKICAPAVCSYSYIQRFFFIYMITVAASLFGGLSVALHTGCSLFVKFLSKISCQQTQTLTPDEEREPRRSCRDRAWNMGWIAYEKVTTFNLFKTAVTNVEQGIYSTRVYVLFLMVGIFVLTIYFTKVIVSKQVIVQNPSINQFEELNEMYSSILSCPCSRLSMPRSTFMHYEVQFHPFCTSIFIHDELWLQYFTMEFLNGTIDPTPSFYWIDLRKSGLTFFNYMRILCDFSTTTVSDVLNAFEAENYFSSQPITKLEFNQLTHNWTNSFITQ
;
A
#
# COMPACT_ATOMS: atom_id res chain seq x y z
N MET A 1 -55.78 -31.55 -47.20
CA MET A 1 -56.13 -30.39 -46.35
C MET A 1 -57.51 -30.49 -45.69
N THR A 2 -58.52 -31.17 -46.25
CA THR A 2 -59.85 -31.31 -45.61
C THR A 2 -59.94 -32.40 -44.53
N THR A 3 -59.03 -33.37 -44.52
CA THR A 3 -59.00 -34.48 -43.53
C THR A 3 -58.32 -34.11 -42.20
N GLU A 4 -57.34 -33.20 -42.19
CA GLU A 4 -56.68 -32.71 -40.96
C GLU A 4 -57.54 -31.76 -40.12
N VAL A 5 -58.43 -31.01 -40.77
CA VAL A 5 -59.36 -30.10 -40.08
C VAL A 5 -60.46 -30.90 -39.37
N SER A 6 -60.95 -31.98 -40.00
CA SER A 6 -61.95 -32.88 -39.42
C SER A 6 -61.42 -33.63 -38.20
N THR A 7 -60.18 -34.13 -38.23
CA THR A 7 -59.56 -34.78 -37.08
C THR A 7 -59.30 -33.82 -35.93
N ARG A 8 -58.76 -32.61 -36.18
CA ARG A 8 -58.60 -31.58 -35.13
C ARG A 8 -59.92 -31.19 -34.47
N ILE A 9 -61.02 -31.05 -35.22
CA ILE A 9 -62.35 -30.73 -34.67
C ILE A 9 -62.88 -31.91 -33.83
N ARG A 10 -62.65 -33.15 -34.27
CA ARG A 10 -63.08 -34.36 -33.54
C ARG A 10 -62.30 -34.55 -32.23
N TYR A 11 -60.98 -34.33 -32.23
CA TYR A 11 -60.16 -34.35 -31.00
C TYR A 11 -60.54 -33.22 -30.05
N ARG A 12 -60.85 -32.03 -30.56
CA ARG A 12 -61.30 -30.90 -29.74
C ARG A 12 -62.67 -31.17 -29.10
N HIS A 13 -63.61 -31.78 -29.84
CA HIS A 13 -64.90 -32.21 -29.30
C HIS A 13 -64.77 -33.33 -28.26
N LEU A 14 -63.93 -34.33 -28.52
CA LEU A 14 -63.62 -35.40 -27.56
C LEU A 14 -62.96 -34.87 -26.29
N PHE A 15 -62.02 -33.92 -26.42
CA PHE A 15 -61.33 -33.31 -25.29
C PHE A 15 -62.25 -32.41 -24.46
N ILE A 16 -63.12 -31.62 -25.11
CA ILE A 16 -64.13 -30.80 -24.42
C ILE A 16 -65.15 -31.70 -23.70
N HIS A 17 -65.56 -32.81 -24.33
CA HIS A 17 -66.45 -33.78 -23.70
C HIS A 17 -65.78 -34.48 -22.50
N PHE A 18 -64.51 -34.83 -22.62
CA PHE A 18 -63.70 -35.40 -21.53
C PHE A 18 -63.59 -34.42 -20.35
N ILE A 19 -63.19 -33.17 -20.58
CA ILE A 19 -63.09 -32.15 -19.52
C ILE A 19 -64.46 -31.87 -18.86
N ARG A 20 -65.54 -31.85 -19.65
CA ARG A 20 -66.88 -31.55 -19.14
C ARG A 20 -67.43 -32.64 -18.20
N ASN A 21 -67.03 -33.89 -18.42
CA ASN A 21 -67.47 -35.05 -17.65
C ASN A 21 -66.37 -35.61 -16.73
N TYR A 22 -65.21 -34.94 -16.66
CA TYR A 22 -64.13 -35.35 -15.77
C TYR A 22 -64.56 -35.13 -14.32
N ASN A 23 -64.67 -36.23 -13.58
CA ASN A 23 -65.05 -36.24 -12.19
C ASN A 23 -63.93 -36.93 -11.40
N LEU A 24 -63.22 -36.16 -10.59
CA LEU A 24 -62.14 -36.66 -9.72
C LEU A 24 -62.70 -37.28 -8.42
N TYR A 25 -63.99 -37.06 -8.14
CA TYR A 25 -64.68 -37.50 -6.93
C TYR A 25 -65.82 -38.48 -7.25
N ASP A 26 -65.69 -39.26 -8.33
CA ASP A 26 -66.68 -40.28 -8.73
C ASP A 26 -66.88 -41.37 -7.67
N ASP A 27 -65.93 -41.51 -6.75
CA ASP A 27 -65.91 -42.49 -5.65
C ASP A 27 -66.47 -42.01 -4.30
N ASP A 28 -66.97 -40.77 -4.23
CA ASP A 28 -67.54 -40.21 -2.99
C ASP A 28 -69.06 -40.38 -2.99
N ASP A 29 -69.53 -41.55 -2.53
CA ASP A 29 -70.97 -41.94 -2.43
C ASP A 29 -71.81 -40.98 -1.56
N GLU A 30 -71.15 -40.12 -0.76
CA GLU A 30 -71.81 -39.11 0.07
C GLU A 30 -72.19 -37.83 -0.71
N LEU A 31 -71.68 -37.65 -1.93
CA LEU A 31 -71.93 -36.48 -2.77
C LEU A 31 -72.84 -36.85 -3.94
N ASN A 32 -73.86 -36.04 -4.21
CA ASN A 32 -74.66 -36.18 -5.43
C ASN A 32 -73.79 -35.96 -6.67
N TRP A 33 -74.15 -36.56 -7.81
CA TRP A 33 -73.41 -36.40 -9.08
C TRP A 33 -73.12 -34.93 -9.44
N SER A 34 -74.07 -34.03 -9.18
CA SER A 34 -73.88 -32.58 -9.37
C SER A 34 -72.78 -32.00 -8.47
N ASP A 35 -72.69 -32.48 -7.24
CA ASP A 35 -71.78 -31.98 -6.22
C ASP A 35 -70.38 -32.57 -6.39
N GLN A 36 -70.27 -33.81 -6.90
CA GLN A 36 -69.00 -34.42 -7.30
C GLN A 36 -68.34 -33.65 -8.48
N LEU A 37 -69.13 -33.32 -9.52
CA LEU A 37 -68.65 -32.48 -10.63
C LEU A 37 -68.27 -31.07 -10.16
N LEU A 38 -69.04 -30.48 -9.24
CA LEU A 38 -68.72 -29.18 -8.66
C LEU A 38 -67.42 -29.22 -7.85
N THR A 39 -67.22 -30.26 -7.03
CA THR A 39 -66.02 -30.46 -6.21
C THR A 39 -64.78 -30.62 -7.07
N THR A 40 -64.87 -31.39 -8.16
CA THR A 40 -63.78 -31.54 -9.15
C THR A 40 -63.39 -30.20 -9.78
N ARG A 41 -64.37 -29.37 -10.14
CA ARG A 41 -64.12 -28.04 -10.73
C ARG A 41 -63.49 -27.08 -9.72
N VAL A 42 -64.01 -27.06 -8.48
CA VAL A 42 -63.45 -26.25 -7.40
C VAL A 42 -62.01 -26.68 -7.11
N PHE A 43 -61.73 -27.98 -7.08
CA PHE A 43 -60.38 -28.52 -6.91
C PHE A 43 -59.43 -28.05 -8.00
N ILE A 44 -59.78 -28.23 -9.28
CA ILE A 44 -58.92 -27.85 -10.42
C ILE A 44 -58.64 -26.35 -10.44
N VAL A 45 -59.67 -25.52 -10.20
CA VAL A 45 -59.53 -24.05 -10.18
C VAL A 45 -58.64 -23.62 -9.01
N THR A 46 -58.89 -24.16 -7.82
CA THR A 46 -58.12 -23.81 -6.62
C THR A 46 -56.66 -24.25 -6.73
N LEU A 47 -56.41 -25.45 -7.27
CA LEU A 47 -55.06 -25.95 -7.54
C LEU A 47 -54.33 -25.07 -8.57
N SER A 48 -55.02 -24.68 -9.64
CA SER A 48 -54.44 -23.81 -10.69
C SER A 48 -54.08 -22.43 -10.14
N ILE A 49 -54.96 -21.83 -9.33
CA ILE A 49 -54.71 -20.54 -8.69
C ILE A 49 -53.55 -20.64 -7.70
N ALA A 50 -53.50 -21.70 -6.88
CA ALA A 50 -52.42 -21.92 -5.92
C ALA A 50 -51.07 -22.09 -6.61
N LEU A 51 -50.99 -22.91 -7.66
CA LEU A 51 -49.76 -23.10 -8.45
C LEU A 51 -49.33 -21.80 -9.15
N PHE A 52 -50.27 -21.05 -9.72
CA PHE A 52 -49.99 -19.75 -10.35
C PHE A 52 -49.44 -18.73 -9.34
N MET A 53 -50.01 -18.65 -8.14
CA MET A 53 -49.52 -17.78 -7.07
C MET A 53 -48.09 -18.16 -6.65
N VAL A 54 -47.81 -19.45 -6.44
CA VAL A 54 -46.47 -19.92 -6.09
C VAL A 54 -45.44 -19.61 -7.17
N LEU A 55 -45.77 -19.85 -8.45
CA LEU A 55 -44.88 -19.54 -9.58
C LEU A 55 -44.65 -18.03 -9.73
N SER A 56 -45.68 -17.21 -9.54
CA SER A 56 -45.57 -15.75 -9.63
C SER A 56 -44.71 -15.18 -8.51
N VAL A 57 -44.88 -15.67 -7.27
CA VAL A 57 -44.07 -15.25 -6.12
C VAL A 57 -42.61 -15.67 -6.31
N THR A 58 -42.35 -16.90 -6.72
CA THR A 58 -40.99 -17.41 -6.96
C THR A 58 -40.28 -16.72 -8.13
N ALA A 59 -41.03 -16.22 -9.11
CA ALA A 59 -40.50 -15.44 -10.23
C ALA A 59 -40.05 -14.02 -9.84
N VAL A 60 -40.74 -13.40 -8.88
CA VAL A 60 -40.49 -12.00 -8.48
C VAL A 60 -39.36 -11.88 -7.45
N ILE A 61 -39.15 -12.90 -6.61
CA ILE A 61 -38.14 -12.87 -5.56
C ILE A 61 -36.72 -12.93 -6.18
N PRO A 62 -35.88 -11.88 -6.02
CA PRO A 62 -34.52 -11.89 -6.52
C PRO A 62 -33.68 -12.92 -5.76
N GLN A 63 -32.87 -13.69 -6.49
CA GLN A 63 -31.96 -14.66 -5.88
C GLN A 63 -30.52 -14.17 -6.03
N SER A 64 -29.80 -14.15 -4.91
CA SER A 64 -28.35 -13.93 -4.91
C SER A 64 -27.68 -15.25 -5.25
N ARG A 65 -26.92 -15.28 -6.35
CA ARG A 65 -26.10 -16.43 -6.72
C ARG A 65 -24.63 -16.06 -6.50
N ALA A 66 -23.96 -16.84 -5.65
CA ALA A 66 -22.51 -16.77 -5.48
C ALA A 66 -21.85 -17.75 -6.47
N ILE A 67 -20.84 -17.28 -7.20
CA ILE A 67 -19.97 -18.10 -8.03
C ILE A 67 -18.58 -18.07 -7.39
N THR A 68 -17.97 -19.25 -7.24
CA THR A 68 -16.58 -19.40 -6.85
C THR A 68 -15.73 -19.77 -8.06
N VAL A 69 -14.55 -19.19 -8.14
CA VAL A 69 -13.54 -19.49 -9.17
C VAL A 69 -12.27 -19.89 -8.44
N ASP A 70 -11.83 -21.13 -8.67
CA ASP A 70 -10.63 -21.68 -8.05
C ASP A 70 -9.41 -21.34 -8.91
N SER A 71 -8.37 -20.81 -8.26
CA SER A 71 -7.07 -20.48 -8.86
C SER A 71 -7.16 -19.76 -10.23
N PRO A 72 -7.77 -18.56 -10.30
CA PRO A 72 -7.93 -17.87 -11.57
C PRO A 72 -6.60 -17.44 -12.17
N SER A 73 -6.52 -17.46 -13.51
CA SER A 73 -5.42 -16.80 -14.22
C SER A 73 -5.52 -15.27 -14.08
N VAL A 74 -4.40 -14.56 -14.29
CA VAL A 74 -4.39 -13.08 -14.30
C VAL A 74 -5.47 -12.52 -15.23
N ARG A 75 -5.62 -13.12 -16.41
CA ARG A 75 -6.61 -12.70 -17.41
C ARG A 75 -8.05 -12.94 -16.96
N ASP A 76 -8.32 -14.07 -16.32
CA ASP A 76 -9.66 -14.38 -15.80
C ASP A 76 -10.02 -13.43 -14.66
N PHE A 77 -9.06 -13.18 -13.76
CA PHE A 77 -9.21 -12.20 -12.70
C PHE A 77 -9.54 -10.80 -13.24
N GLU A 78 -8.75 -10.29 -14.20
CA GLU A 78 -8.98 -8.97 -14.79
C GLU A 78 -10.34 -8.88 -15.48
N ASN A 79 -10.74 -9.91 -16.24
CA ASN A 79 -12.04 -9.94 -16.92
C ASN A 79 -13.22 -9.89 -15.94
N ILE A 80 -13.15 -10.64 -14.83
CA ILE A 80 -14.23 -10.71 -13.85
C ILE A 80 -14.25 -9.45 -12.98
N ALA A 81 -13.08 -8.97 -12.56
CA ALA A 81 -12.95 -7.73 -11.78
C ALA A 81 -13.52 -6.52 -12.55
N ASN A 82 -13.27 -6.43 -13.86
CA ASN A 82 -13.82 -5.37 -14.70
C ASN A 82 -15.34 -5.47 -14.85
N ARG A 83 -15.90 -6.69 -14.82
CA ARG A 83 -17.34 -6.92 -14.98
C ARG A 83 -18.13 -6.74 -13.67
N TYR A 84 -17.51 -7.05 -12.52
CA TYR A 84 -18.14 -7.03 -11.20
C TYR A 84 -17.27 -6.32 -10.15
N PRO A 85 -16.92 -5.04 -10.33
CA PRO A 85 -15.90 -4.35 -9.52
C PRO A 85 -16.26 -4.27 -8.02
N ASN A 86 -17.54 -4.15 -7.69
CA ASN A 86 -17.99 -3.95 -6.30
C ASN A 86 -18.37 -5.25 -5.57
N ALA A 87 -18.41 -6.39 -6.28
CA ALA A 87 -18.91 -7.65 -5.74
C ALA A 87 -17.91 -8.81 -5.89
N PHE A 88 -16.81 -8.60 -6.61
CA PHE A 88 -15.77 -9.59 -6.82
C PHE A 88 -14.66 -9.45 -5.79
N THR A 89 -14.35 -10.55 -5.10
CA THR A 89 -13.30 -10.59 -4.08
C THR A 89 -12.47 -11.84 -4.26
N CYS A 90 -11.15 -11.69 -4.13
CA CYS A 90 -10.18 -12.77 -4.21
C CYS A 90 -9.31 -12.69 -2.98
N ARG A 91 -9.17 -13.77 -2.22
CA ARG A 91 -8.25 -13.82 -1.09
C ARG A 91 -6.86 -14.21 -1.56
N CYS A 92 -5.84 -13.46 -1.16
CA CYS A 92 -4.46 -13.84 -1.42
C CYS A 92 -4.07 -15.02 -0.50
N SER A 93 -3.31 -15.98 -1.03
CA SER A 93 -2.64 -16.99 -0.22
C SER A 93 -1.47 -16.40 0.55
N GLN A 94 -0.76 -15.44 -0.03
CA GLN A 94 0.28 -14.66 0.64
C GLN A 94 -0.20 -13.22 0.85
N ILE A 95 -0.43 -12.84 2.10
CA ILE A 95 -0.98 -11.53 2.45
C ILE A 95 0.09 -10.45 2.68
N SER A 96 1.34 -10.86 2.92
CA SER A 96 2.45 -9.96 3.21
C SER A 96 3.72 -10.37 2.46
N PHE A 97 4.35 -9.40 1.79
CA PHE A 97 5.60 -9.59 1.05
C PHE A 97 6.30 -8.25 0.78
N PRO A 98 7.63 -8.23 0.67
CA PRO A 98 8.39 -7.00 0.43
C PRO A 98 8.20 -6.45 -0.98
N TYR A 99 8.24 -5.13 -1.14
CA TYR A 99 8.09 -4.44 -2.43
C TYR A 99 9.05 -4.93 -3.50
N LYS A 100 10.29 -5.31 -3.14
CA LYS A 100 11.30 -5.83 -4.08
C LYS A 100 10.84 -6.99 -4.97
N GLN A 101 9.78 -7.70 -4.58
CA GLN A 101 9.28 -8.83 -5.38
C GLN A 101 8.41 -8.42 -6.57
N PHE A 102 7.86 -7.20 -6.57
CA PHE A 102 6.98 -6.71 -7.64
C PHE A 102 7.26 -5.26 -8.04
N PHE A 103 8.26 -4.63 -7.44
CA PHE A 103 8.58 -3.22 -7.65
C PHE A 103 10.09 -3.06 -7.75
N SER A 104 10.56 -2.25 -8.71
CA SER A 104 11.97 -1.88 -8.81
C SER A 104 12.17 -0.42 -9.23
N PHE A 105 13.30 0.14 -8.83
CA PHE A 105 13.76 1.47 -9.21
C PHE A 105 15.09 1.40 -9.97
N ASN A 106 15.26 2.27 -10.97
CA ASN A 106 16.50 2.49 -11.68
C ASN A 106 16.78 4.00 -11.79
N PRO A 107 17.35 4.60 -10.74
CA PRO A 107 17.62 6.04 -10.73
C PRO A 107 18.71 6.39 -11.75
N ARG A 108 18.47 7.43 -12.55
CA ARG A 108 19.46 7.98 -13.47
C ARG A 108 20.05 9.25 -12.89
N PHE A 109 21.35 9.22 -12.59
CA PHE A 109 22.09 10.38 -12.09
C PHE A 109 22.55 11.30 -13.24
N HIS A 110 22.78 12.57 -12.88
CA HIS A 110 23.32 13.59 -13.76
C HIS A 110 24.69 13.16 -14.27
N GLN A 111 24.96 13.40 -15.56
CA GLN A 111 26.14 12.91 -16.26
C GLN A 111 27.48 13.35 -15.63
N VAL A 112 27.49 14.48 -14.92
CA VAL A 112 28.67 14.97 -14.18
C VAL A 112 29.18 13.94 -13.18
N CYS A 113 28.27 13.21 -12.53
CA CYS A 113 28.61 12.22 -11.52
C CYS A 113 29.22 10.94 -12.11
N SER A 114 29.19 10.75 -13.43
CA SER A 114 29.83 9.64 -14.14
C SER A 114 30.95 10.09 -15.08
N SER A 115 31.34 11.36 -15.01
CA SER A 115 32.34 11.96 -15.90
C SER A 115 33.75 11.93 -15.31
N ASP A 116 34.76 12.10 -16.17
CA ASP A 116 36.16 12.20 -15.75
C ASP A 116 36.43 13.43 -14.88
N LEU A 117 35.53 14.43 -14.90
CA LEU A 117 35.63 15.69 -14.12
C LEU A 117 35.47 15.48 -12.61
N ILE A 118 35.07 14.29 -12.15
CA ILE A 118 35.05 13.95 -10.71
C ILE A 118 36.06 12.86 -10.35
N SER A 119 36.92 12.46 -11.29
CA SER A 119 37.94 11.43 -11.08
C SER A 119 39.06 11.94 -10.17
N GLU A 120 39.67 11.03 -9.40
CA GLU A 120 40.83 11.37 -8.58
C GLU A 120 42.01 11.87 -9.42
N GLU A 121 42.18 11.34 -10.65
CA GLU A 121 43.22 11.79 -11.57
C GLU A 121 43.03 13.25 -12.00
N TRP A 122 41.81 13.67 -12.31
CA TRP A 122 41.50 15.06 -12.64
C TRP A 122 41.72 15.98 -11.43
N VAL A 123 41.12 15.62 -10.29
CA VAL A 123 41.22 16.42 -9.05
C VAL A 123 42.66 16.62 -8.62
N SER A 124 43.47 15.56 -8.66
CA SER A 124 44.90 15.62 -8.31
C SER A 124 45.73 16.43 -9.31
N SER A 125 45.37 16.41 -10.61
CA SER A 125 46.06 17.20 -11.64
C SER A 125 45.90 18.71 -11.48
N LEU A 126 44.84 19.15 -10.77
CA LEU A 126 44.58 20.56 -10.47
C LEU A 126 45.26 21.03 -9.18
N PHE A 127 45.77 20.12 -8.36
CA PHE A 127 46.40 20.48 -7.10
C PHE A 127 47.85 20.94 -7.31
N ASN A 128 48.21 22.05 -6.65
CA ASN A 128 49.58 22.53 -6.58
C ASN A 128 49.90 22.93 -5.13
N VAL A 129 51.07 22.55 -4.63
CA VAL A 129 51.50 22.84 -3.25
C VAL A 129 51.60 24.34 -2.94
N THR A 130 51.72 25.19 -3.96
CA THR A 130 51.77 26.64 -3.80
C THR A 130 50.42 27.34 -4.01
N THR A 131 49.30 26.59 -4.11
CA THR A 131 47.98 27.17 -4.42
C THR A 131 47.56 28.26 -3.46
N SER A 132 47.86 28.12 -2.16
CA SER A 132 47.56 29.13 -1.13
C SER A 132 48.24 30.48 -1.32
N ASN A 133 49.14 30.62 -2.31
CA ASN A 133 49.78 31.87 -2.69
C ASN A 133 49.07 32.59 -3.85
N TYR A 134 48.08 31.98 -4.48
CA TYR A 134 47.32 32.62 -5.55
C TYR A 134 46.41 33.73 -5.00
N TYR A 135 46.02 34.63 -5.89
CA TYR A 135 45.03 35.66 -5.59
C TYR A 135 43.71 34.99 -5.16
N PRO A 136 42.95 35.53 -4.16
CA PRO A 136 41.75 34.86 -3.64
C PRO A 136 40.64 34.61 -4.66
N LEU A 137 40.61 35.37 -5.76
CA LEU A 137 39.67 35.16 -6.87
C LEU A 137 40.20 34.21 -7.96
N ASP A 138 41.44 33.74 -7.80
CA ASP A 138 42.06 32.85 -8.76
C ASP A 138 41.45 31.44 -8.67
N PHE A 139 40.91 30.96 -9.78
CA PHE A 139 40.32 29.64 -9.93
C PHE A 139 41.26 28.53 -9.42
N ARG A 140 42.57 28.64 -9.67
CA ARG A 140 43.56 27.63 -9.25
C ARG A 140 43.65 27.46 -7.74
N LEU A 141 43.26 28.47 -6.96
CA LEU A 141 43.22 28.36 -5.50
C LEU A 141 42.18 27.34 -5.04
N MET A 142 40.99 27.33 -5.66
CA MET A 142 39.84 26.52 -5.22
C MET A 142 39.54 25.33 -6.10
N ALA A 143 40.07 25.26 -7.32
CA ALA A 143 39.69 24.27 -8.33
C ALA A 143 39.74 22.83 -7.79
N SER A 144 40.88 22.41 -7.23
CA SER A 144 41.02 21.04 -6.70
C SER A 144 40.00 20.74 -5.60
N ALA A 145 39.77 21.68 -4.69
CA ALA A 145 38.80 21.51 -3.61
C ALA A 145 37.35 21.49 -4.13
N GLN A 146 37.01 22.32 -5.12
CA GLN A 146 35.68 22.34 -5.72
C GLN A 146 35.36 21.03 -6.45
N PHE A 147 36.28 20.50 -7.26
CA PHE A 147 36.06 19.21 -7.91
C PHE A 147 36.09 18.03 -6.92
N GLN A 148 36.88 18.12 -5.85
CA GLN A 148 36.84 17.14 -4.76
C GLN A 148 35.47 17.16 -4.05
N VAL A 149 34.94 18.35 -3.75
CA VAL A 149 33.59 18.49 -3.18
C VAL A 149 32.56 17.94 -4.15
N LEU A 150 32.61 18.28 -5.45
CA LEU A 150 31.69 17.76 -6.46
C LEU A 150 31.67 16.22 -6.51
N SER A 151 32.86 15.60 -6.48
CA SER A 151 33.01 14.14 -6.40
C SER A 151 32.36 13.56 -5.12
N ALA A 152 32.59 14.21 -3.97
CA ALA A 152 31.98 13.82 -2.72
C ALA A 152 30.45 13.96 -2.73
N LEU A 153 29.90 15.06 -3.27
CA LEU A 153 28.46 15.29 -3.41
C LEU A 153 27.81 14.20 -4.27
N CYS A 154 28.40 13.88 -5.42
CA CYS A 154 27.93 12.81 -6.28
C CYS A 154 27.93 11.43 -5.58
N ARG A 155 28.97 11.14 -4.77
CA ARG A 155 29.05 9.89 -4.00
C ARG A 155 28.00 9.84 -2.89
N ILE A 156 27.87 10.91 -2.11
CA ILE A 156 26.90 11.01 -1.01
C ILE A 156 25.49 10.78 -1.54
N VAL A 157 25.13 11.46 -2.62
CA VAL A 157 23.79 11.37 -3.18
C VAL A 157 23.49 9.99 -3.75
N ARG A 158 24.47 9.32 -4.38
CA ARG A 158 24.31 7.92 -4.80
C ARG A 158 24.02 7.01 -3.62
N ASN A 159 24.73 7.18 -2.51
CA ASN A 159 24.50 6.38 -1.32
C ASN A 159 23.10 6.65 -0.76
N ILE A 160 22.72 7.92 -0.56
CA ILE A 160 21.39 8.30 -0.07
C ILE A 160 20.27 7.71 -0.94
N VAL A 161 20.38 7.82 -2.26
CA VAL A 161 19.38 7.27 -3.19
C VAL A 161 19.37 5.74 -3.14
N SER A 162 20.54 5.09 -3.09
CA SER A 162 20.65 3.64 -2.98
C SER A 162 20.03 3.13 -1.67
N ASP A 163 20.33 3.78 -0.56
CA ASP A 163 19.84 3.41 0.77
C ASP A 163 18.32 3.59 0.85
N ALA A 164 17.79 4.72 0.35
CA ALA A 164 16.35 4.94 0.24
C ALA A 164 15.66 3.89 -0.63
N VAL A 165 16.24 3.51 -1.77
CA VAL A 165 15.70 2.45 -2.64
C VAL A 165 15.73 1.09 -1.94
N ASN A 166 16.80 0.77 -1.20
CA ASN A 166 16.92 -0.48 -0.45
C ASN A 166 15.89 -0.57 0.68
N GLU A 167 15.70 0.51 1.42
CA GLU A 167 14.69 0.65 2.46
C GLU A 167 13.27 0.50 1.89
N PHE A 168 12.96 1.23 0.82
CA PHE A 168 11.69 1.07 0.11
C PHE A 168 11.48 -0.38 -0.33
N SER A 169 12.50 -0.99 -0.93
CA SER A 169 12.46 -2.37 -1.43
C SER A 169 12.23 -3.41 -0.32
N ALA A 170 12.69 -3.12 0.90
CA ALA A 170 12.50 -3.96 2.09
C ALA A 170 11.11 -3.77 2.74
N THR A 171 10.42 -2.66 2.46
CA THR A 171 9.10 -2.37 3.03
C THR A 171 8.07 -3.44 2.65
N ILE A 172 7.26 -3.87 3.63
CA ILE A 172 6.29 -4.94 3.47
C ILE A 172 4.97 -4.40 2.93
N PHE A 173 4.56 -4.88 1.76
CA PHE A 173 3.20 -4.77 1.27
C PHE A 173 2.28 -5.69 2.05
N VAL A 174 1.10 -5.20 2.44
CA VAL A 174 0.07 -6.02 3.10
C VAL A 174 -1.27 -5.86 2.40
N SER A 175 -1.82 -6.96 1.90
CA SER A 175 -3.21 -7.00 1.43
C SER A 175 -3.83 -8.39 1.63
N PRO A 176 -4.98 -8.49 2.31
CA PRO A 176 -5.71 -9.75 2.45
C PRO A 176 -6.40 -10.19 1.15
N SER A 177 -6.56 -9.28 0.19
CA SER A 177 -7.25 -9.53 -1.07
C SER A 177 -6.46 -9.06 -2.28
N ALA A 178 -6.62 -9.76 -3.41
CA ALA A 178 -5.99 -9.35 -4.66
C ALA A 178 -6.55 -7.99 -5.11
N LEU A 179 -5.65 -7.04 -5.39
CA LEU A 179 -5.98 -5.73 -5.93
C LEU A 179 -6.33 -5.88 -7.41
N SER A 180 -7.35 -5.14 -7.87
CA SER A 180 -7.56 -4.98 -9.31
C SER A 180 -6.39 -4.21 -9.91
N ARG A 181 -6.17 -4.36 -11.23
CA ARG A 181 -5.13 -3.61 -11.93
C ARG A 181 -5.22 -2.11 -11.71
N THR A 182 -6.42 -1.53 -11.82
CA THR A 182 -6.64 -0.10 -11.61
C THR A 182 -6.26 0.37 -10.21
N VAL A 183 -6.59 -0.43 -9.18
CA VAL A 183 -6.26 -0.12 -7.78
C VAL A 183 -4.76 -0.31 -7.55
N PHE A 184 -4.15 -1.35 -8.12
CA PHE A 184 -2.71 -1.56 -8.05
C PHE A 184 -1.95 -0.41 -8.69
N ASP A 185 -2.29 -0.02 -9.93
CA ASP A 185 -1.60 1.05 -10.66
C ASP A 185 -1.71 2.39 -9.87
N THR A 186 -2.91 2.73 -9.39
CA THR A 186 -3.13 3.93 -8.56
C THR A 186 -2.32 3.89 -7.26
N TYR A 187 -2.29 2.74 -6.61
CA TYR A 187 -1.52 2.53 -5.39
C TYR A 187 -0.02 2.70 -5.63
N THR A 188 0.52 2.07 -6.69
CA THR A 188 1.93 2.17 -7.04
C THR A 188 2.35 3.56 -7.46
N ASP A 189 1.49 4.29 -8.19
CA ASP A 189 1.76 5.68 -8.58
C ASP A 189 1.83 6.59 -7.35
N THR A 190 0.90 6.41 -6.41
CA THR A 190 0.88 7.15 -5.14
C THR A 190 2.11 6.83 -4.30
N LEU A 191 2.51 5.55 -4.24
CA LEU A 191 3.73 5.13 -3.55
C LEU A 191 4.98 5.78 -4.14
N VAL A 192 5.11 5.82 -5.47
CA VAL A 192 6.25 6.44 -6.15
C VAL A 192 6.31 7.94 -5.87
N ASP A 193 5.18 8.63 -5.97
CA ASP A 193 5.11 10.07 -5.71
C ASP A 193 5.49 10.39 -4.26
N GLN A 194 4.99 9.60 -3.30
CA GLN A 194 5.33 9.75 -1.90
C GLN A 194 6.80 9.45 -1.64
N PHE A 195 7.34 8.35 -2.18
CA PHE A 195 8.75 8.00 -2.06
C PHE A 195 9.66 9.11 -2.59
N ASN A 196 9.44 9.55 -3.84
CA ASN A 196 10.25 10.60 -4.46
C ASN A 196 10.22 11.91 -3.67
N LYS A 197 9.03 12.34 -3.20
CA LYS A 197 8.87 13.56 -2.41
C LYS A 197 9.55 13.46 -1.05
N THR A 198 9.34 12.37 -0.32
CA THR A 198 9.91 12.19 1.01
C THR A 198 11.44 12.08 0.95
N THR A 199 11.99 11.32 0.01
CA THR A 199 13.45 11.21 -0.16
C THR A 199 14.07 12.56 -0.50
N LEU A 200 13.44 13.35 -1.38
CA LEU A 200 13.91 14.68 -1.75
C LEU A 200 13.87 15.66 -0.58
N GLU A 201 12.77 15.69 0.18
CA GLU A 201 12.60 16.61 1.28
C GLU A 201 13.56 16.30 2.44
N ASN A 202 13.70 15.02 2.80
CA ASN A 202 14.65 14.58 3.82
C ASN A 202 16.08 14.98 3.45
N PHE A 203 16.43 14.82 2.17
CA PHE A 203 17.73 15.25 1.66
C PHE A 203 17.94 16.77 1.74
N ARG A 204 16.94 17.57 1.38
CA ARG A 204 17.03 19.04 1.47
C ARG A 204 17.20 19.53 2.90
N ILE A 205 16.50 18.89 3.85
CA ILE A 205 16.67 19.18 5.28
C ILE A 205 18.11 18.88 5.70
N LEU A 206 18.65 17.71 5.32
CA LEU A 206 20.04 17.34 5.61
C LEU A 206 21.04 18.33 4.99
N ASN A 207 20.86 18.70 3.72
CA ASN A 207 21.72 19.68 3.06
C ASN A 207 21.65 21.06 3.72
N GLY A 208 20.44 21.53 4.06
CA GLY A 208 20.23 22.78 4.77
C GLY A 208 20.93 22.81 6.13
N PHE A 209 20.87 21.70 6.87
CA PHE A 209 21.57 21.53 8.15
C PHE A 209 23.10 21.59 7.97
N ILE A 210 23.65 20.87 7.00
CA ILE A 210 25.10 20.90 6.70
C ILE A 210 25.53 22.33 6.33
N SER A 211 24.77 23.01 5.48
CA SER A 211 25.06 24.36 5.04
C SER A 211 24.99 25.37 6.19
N PHE A 212 24.00 25.23 7.07
CA PHE A 212 23.88 26.03 8.30
C PHE A 212 25.09 25.84 9.22
N ILE A 213 25.48 24.60 9.48
CA ILE A 213 26.65 24.28 10.30
C ILE A 213 27.93 24.89 9.73
N ILE A 214 28.15 24.77 8.42
CA ILE A 214 29.37 25.30 7.78
C ILE A 214 29.38 26.84 7.84
N GLY A 215 28.22 27.49 7.67
CA GLY A 215 28.06 28.93 7.74
C GLY A 215 28.29 29.50 9.14
N GLU A 216 27.55 29.00 10.14
CA GLU A 216 27.59 29.47 11.53
C GLU A 216 28.83 28.98 12.28
N GLY A 217 29.39 27.84 11.88
CA GLY A 217 30.56 27.24 12.53
C GLY A 217 31.85 28.01 12.30
N HIS A 218 31.88 29.03 11.43
CA HIS A 218 33.06 29.85 11.12
C HIS A 218 34.35 29.03 10.87
N PHE A 219 34.24 27.85 10.26
CA PHE A 219 35.38 26.97 10.01
C PHE A 219 36.43 27.65 9.15
N ILE A 220 37.69 27.69 9.60
CA ILE A 220 38.77 28.29 8.80
C ILE A 220 39.12 27.33 7.66
N SER A 221 38.95 27.79 6.42
CA SER A 221 39.34 27.05 5.22
C SER A 221 40.85 26.87 5.19
N ALA A 222 41.33 25.65 4.94
CA ALA A 222 42.75 25.37 4.75
C ALA A 222 43.36 26.16 3.58
N LEU A 223 42.53 26.55 2.60
CA LEU A 223 42.90 27.38 1.45
C LEU A 223 42.93 28.88 1.77
N ARG A 224 42.62 29.28 3.02
CA ARG A 224 42.61 30.69 3.48
C ARG A 224 41.65 31.57 2.67
N THR A 225 40.55 30.98 2.20
CA THR A 225 39.57 31.62 1.32
C THR A 225 38.54 32.46 2.07
N ASN A 226 38.31 32.14 3.34
CA ASN A 226 37.41 32.90 4.21
C ASN A 226 38.13 33.75 5.26
N PHE A 227 39.46 33.63 5.38
CA PHE A 227 40.25 34.43 6.31
C PHE A 227 41.60 34.81 5.70
N TYR A 228 41.99 36.08 5.86
CA TYR A 228 43.32 36.56 5.48
C TYR A 228 43.99 37.29 6.65
N THR A 229 45.32 37.36 6.61
CA THR A 229 46.14 38.07 7.60
C THR A 229 46.80 39.27 6.94
N ARG A 230 46.75 40.43 7.60
CA ARG A 230 47.44 41.66 7.17
C ARG A 230 48.40 42.11 8.27
N SER A 231 49.61 42.51 7.92
CA SER A 231 50.49 43.21 8.87
C SER A 231 49.92 44.58 9.22
N VAL A 232 50.06 44.97 10.48
CA VAL A 232 49.75 46.33 10.92
C VAL A 232 50.95 47.22 10.52
N PRO A 233 50.74 48.25 9.68
CA PRO A 233 51.83 49.09 9.19
C PRO A 233 52.68 49.64 10.34
N GLY A 234 54.00 49.42 10.27
CA GLY A 234 54.95 49.89 11.29
C GLY A 234 55.01 49.04 12.57
N SER A 235 54.48 47.82 12.57
CA SER A 235 54.65 46.88 13.69
C SER A 235 54.84 45.43 13.21
N ASP A 236 55.45 44.59 14.05
CA ASP A 236 55.54 43.13 13.83
C ASP A 236 54.21 42.40 14.12
N LYS A 237 53.10 43.14 14.30
CA LYS A 237 51.78 42.58 14.62
C LYS A 237 50.98 42.32 13.34
N TYR A 238 50.21 41.24 13.35
CA TYR A 238 49.28 40.89 12.27
C TYR A 238 47.84 40.99 12.77
N THR A 239 46.96 41.49 11.92
CA THR A 239 45.50 41.46 12.13
C THR A 239 44.88 40.48 11.15
N THR A 240 44.04 39.59 11.67
CA THR A 240 43.27 38.64 10.88
C THR A 240 41.92 39.26 10.56
N PHE A 241 41.48 39.08 9.32
CA PHE A 241 40.18 39.53 8.84
C PHE A 241 39.43 38.33 8.27
N SER A 242 38.14 38.27 8.56
CA SER A 242 37.23 37.34 7.91
C SER A 242 36.68 37.98 6.64
N GLY A 243 36.83 37.30 5.51
CA GLY A 243 36.42 37.84 4.22
C GLY A 243 37.33 37.43 3.06
N ILE A 244 36.80 37.63 1.86
CA ILE A 244 37.60 37.54 0.63
C ILE A 244 38.24 38.90 0.42
N TYR A 245 39.58 38.94 0.36
CA TYR A 245 40.29 40.19 0.17
C TYR A 245 40.02 40.75 -1.24
N GLN A 246 39.28 41.85 -1.30
CA GLN A 246 39.21 42.70 -2.49
C GLN A 246 39.70 44.11 -2.13
N GLN A 247 40.76 44.56 -2.79
CA GLN A 247 41.11 45.98 -2.82
C GLN A 247 40.62 46.56 -4.15
N LYS A 248 39.67 47.50 -4.10
CA LYS A 248 39.31 48.33 -5.26
C LYS A 248 40.33 49.47 -5.32
N VAL A 249 41.22 49.47 -6.31
CA VAL A 249 42.11 50.61 -6.52
C VAL A 249 41.37 51.66 -7.34
N ASN A 250 40.91 52.74 -6.69
CA ASN A 250 40.75 54.00 -7.38
C ASN A 250 42.13 54.67 -7.42
N LEU A 251 42.75 54.68 -8.60
CA LEU A 251 43.99 55.41 -8.87
C LEU A 251 43.72 56.93 -8.91
N THR A 252 43.23 57.52 -7.83
CA THR A 252 43.34 58.97 -7.56
C THR A 252 43.02 59.25 -6.10
N GLN A 253 44.06 59.64 -5.34
CA GLN A 253 44.01 60.38 -4.08
C GLN A 253 43.26 59.76 -2.86
N SER A 254 44.08 59.20 -1.96
CA SER A 254 44.01 59.38 -0.49
C SER A 254 42.65 59.26 0.23
N SER A 255 41.78 58.36 -0.19
CA SER A 255 40.69 57.87 0.68
C SER A 255 40.46 56.38 0.47
N PHE A 256 40.83 55.57 1.47
CA PHE A 256 40.47 54.16 1.57
C PHE A 256 38.96 54.07 1.82
N ILE A 257 38.15 54.05 0.77
CA ILE A 257 36.73 53.69 0.89
C ILE A 257 36.62 52.19 0.59
N LEU A 258 36.57 51.37 1.65
CA LEU A 258 36.14 49.97 1.57
C LEU A 258 34.65 49.93 1.23
N ASN A 259 34.29 50.05 -0.04
CA ASN A 259 32.95 49.69 -0.47
C ASN A 259 32.96 48.24 -0.93
N GLU A 260 32.40 47.40 -0.06
CA GLU A 260 32.04 45.98 -0.22
C GLU A 260 33.17 44.95 -0.07
N THR A 261 33.89 44.97 1.06
CA THR A 261 34.57 43.74 1.50
C THR A 261 33.53 42.75 2.00
N CYS A 262 33.35 41.67 1.25
CA CYS A 262 32.55 40.58 1.76
C CYS A 262 33.21 39.98 3.00
N ARG A 263 32.40 39.79 4.04
CA ARG A 263 32.82 39.30 5.34
C ARG A 263 32.28 37.89 5.55
N CYS A 264 33.19 36.92 5.53
CA CYS A 264 32.84 35.51 5.62
C CYS A 264 32.36 35.08 7.02
N ASP A 265 32.51 35.95 8.01
CA ASP A 265 31.95 35.81 9.35
C ASP A 265 30.53 36.39 9.47
N GLN A 266 30.06 37.13 8.45
CA GLN A 266 28.71 37.69 8.42
C GLN A 266 27.81 36.98 7.41
N THR A 267 28.39 36.47 6.33
CA THR A 267 27.65 35.73 5.30
C THR A 267 28.57 34.76 4.56
N SER A 268 28.11 33.53 4.38
CA SER A 268 28.76 32.55 3.52
C SER A 268 28.46 32.80 2.03
N ASN A 269 27.39 33.54 1.70
CA ASN A 269 26.90 33.78 0.33
C ASN A 269 27.72 34.79 -0.47
N CYS A 270 28.89 35.16 0.05
CA CYS A 270 29.82 35.93 -0.71
C CYS A 270 30.51 35.07 -1.77
N ILE A 271 30.18 35.37 -3.03
CA ILE A 271 30.73 34.73 -4.21
C ILE A 271 31.14 35.77 -5.25
N TYR A 272 32.14 35.43 -6.05
CA TYR A 272 32.63 36.21 -7.18
C TYR A 272 32.94 35.29 -8.37
N PRO A 273 32.86 35.79 -9.62
CA PRO A 273 33.28 35.00 -10.79
C PRO A 273 34.74 34.55 -10.67
N ALA A 274 34.99 33.28 -10.94
CA ALA A 274 36.32 32.70 -10.90
C ALA A 274 37.14 33.14 -12.13
N GLY A 275 38.35 33.67 -11.90
CA GLY A 275 39.29 34.05 -12.96
C GLY A 275 40.62 33.34 -12.82
N ILE A 276 41.43 33.28 -13.88
CA ILE A 276 42.83 32.88 -13.81
C ILE A 276 43.68 34.12 -14.01
N TYR A 277 44.65 34.38 -13.13
CA TYR A 277 45.43 35.62 -13.12
C TYR A 277 46.93 35.38 -13.39
N ASN A 278 47.61 36.37 -13.96
CA ASN A 278 49.03 36.25 -14.38
C ASN A 278 50.02 36.22 -13.18
N GLN A 279 49.65 36.78 -12.03
CA GLN A 279 50.57 36.90 -10.89
C GLN A 279 50.55 35.66 -9.99
N SER A 280 51.64 34.90 -10.06
CA SER A 280 51.97 33.76 -9.18
C SER A 280 52.99 34.13 -8.10
N LYS A 281 53.13 35.41 -7.69
CA LYS A 281 54.26 35.83 -6.85
C LYS A 281 53.88 36.70 -5.65
N VAL A 282 53.99 36.03 -4.51
CA VAL A 282 54.45 36.46 -3.18
C VAL A 282 53.42 37.23 -2.34
N ILE A 283 52.76 36.48 -1.47
CA ILE A 283 52.43 36.93 -0.11
C ILE A 283 53.75 37.36 0.52
N ILE A 284 54.16 38.62 0.37
CA ILE A 284 55.08 39.22 1.32
C ILE A 284 54.20 39.59 2.50
N PRO A 285 54.47 39.11 3.73
CA PRO A 285 53.66 39.43 4.91
C PRO A 285 53.51 40.95 5.17
N ASN A 286 54.27 41.78 4.46
CA ASN A 286 54.42 43.22 4.67
C ASN A 286 53.80 44.09 3.56
N GLU A 287 53.30 43.50 2.46
CA GLU A 287 52.66 44.26 1.39
C GLU A 287 51.25 43.74 1.16
N ALA A 288 50.26 44.63 1.28
CA ALA A 288 48.93 44.40 0.76
C ALA A 288 49.05 43.88 -0.67
N PHE A 289 48.24 42.87 -1.04
CA PHE A 289 48.19 42.27 -2.38
C PHE A 289 48.55 43.32 -3.45
N SER A 290 49.67 43.13 -4.16
CA SER A 290 50.05 44.05 -5.23
C SER A 290 48.90 44.11 -6.23
N ASN A 291 48.41 45.32 -6.49
CA ASN A 291 47.14 45.59 -7.14
C ASN A 291 47.07 45.26 -8.65
N ASP A 292 48.00 44.47 -9.18
CA ASP A 292 48.22 44.29 -10.63
C ASP A 292 48.10 42.82 -11.09
N ALA A 293 47.30 42.01 -10.41
CA ALA A 293 46.95 40.69 -10.93
C ALA A 293 46.12 40.85 -12.22
N SER A 294 46.79 40.76 -13.38
CA SER A 294 46.12 40.82 -14.69
C SER A 294 45.30 39.55 -14.91
N LEU A 295 44.00 39.73 -15.15
CA LEU A 295 43.08 38.67 -15.51
C LEU A 295 43.45 38.09 -16.89
N LEU A 296 43.72 36.79 -16.94
CA LEU A 296 44.03 36.06 -18.17
C LEU A 296 42.77 35.46 -18.80
N PHE A 297 41.90 34.88 -17.97
CA PHE A 297 40.71 34.17 -18.40
C PHE A 297 39.66 34.15 -17.30
N VAL A 298 38.39 34.42 -17.62
CA VAL A 298 37.26 34.15 -16.71
C VAL A 298 36.77 32.76 -17.01
N VAL A 299 36.66 31.90 -16.00
CA VAL A 299 36.15 30.54 -16.18
C VAL A 299 34.61 30.61 -16.15
N PRO A 300 33.91 30.43 -17.29
CA PRO A 300 32.46 30.59 -17.35
C PRO A 300 31.74 29.64 -16.39
N GLY A 301 30.75 30.19 -15.68
CA GLY A 301 29.94 29.46 -14.72
C GLY A 301 30.59 29.22 -13.36
N PHE A 302 31.91 29.31 -13.21
CA PHE A 302 32.58 29.05 -11.94
C PHE A 302 32.60 30.28 -11.03
N GLN A 303 32.36 30.04 -9.74
CA GLN A 303 32.43 31.03 -8.68
C GLN A 303 33.54 30.68 -7.69
N VAL A 304 34.12 31.68 -7.06
CA VAL A 304 34.99 31.59 -5.89
C VAL A 304 34.32 32.28 -4.70
N GLY A 305 34.52 31.78 -3.49
CA GLY A 305 33.79 32.25 -2.32
C GLY A 305 34.49 31.95 -1.00
N CYS A 306 33.82 32.23 0.11
CA CYS A 306 34.38 31.98 1.45
C CYS A 306 34.81 30.52 1.64
N VAL A 307 33.95 29.58 1.22
CA VAL A 307 34.20 28.15 1.30
C VAL A 307 34.02 27.50 -0.08
N PRO A 308 34.89 26.54 -0.48
CA PRO A 308 34.80 25.90 -1.80
C PRO A 308 33.45 25.26 -2.09
N GLN A 309 32.80 24.66 -1.08
CA GLN A 309 31.48 24.04 -1.23
C GLN A 309 30.41 25.06 -1.63
N ASN A 310 30.27 26.16 -0.88
CA ASN A 310 29.22 27.14 -1.18
C ASN A 310 29.46 27.81 -2.55
N ALA A 311 30.71 28.10 -2.88
CA ALA A 311 31.08 28.63 -4.18
C ALA A 311 30.75 27.64 -5.32
N LEU A 312 31.01 26.34 -5.13
CA LEU A 312 30.63 25.30 -6.09
C LEU A 312 29.12 25.23 -6.27
N LEU A 313 28.33 25.21 -5.19
CA LEU A 313 26.87 25.11 -5.27
C LEU A 313 26.24 26.32 -6.00
N GLN A 314 26.89 27.47 -5.96
CA GLN A 314 26.44 28.66 -6.72
C GLN A 314 27.09 28.77 -8.12
N SER A 315 27.99 27.86 -8.47
CA SER A 315 28.55 27.75 -9.82
C SER A 315 27.55 27.03 -10.74
N THR A 316 27.71 27.21 -12.05
CA THR A 316 26.94 26.54 -13.10
C THR A 316 27.83 25.55 -13.86
N LEU A 317 27.25 24.79 -14.79
CA LEU A 317 27.95 23.78 -15.58
C LEU A 317 28.46 24.29 -16.94
N GLU A 318 28.41 25.59 -17.22
CA GLU A 318 28.75 26.18 -18.52
C GLU A 318 30.11 25.69 -19.09
N CYS A 319 31.18 25.76 -18.29
CA CYS A 319 32.49 25.28 -18.72
C CYS A 319 32.55 23.75 -18.85
N PHE A 320 31.75 23.00 -18.09
CA PHE A 320 31.71 21.52 -18.14
C PHE A 320 31.20 21.02 -19.50
N TYR A 321 30.35 21.79 -20.17
CA TYR A 321 29.79 21.47 -21.50
C TYR A 321 30.60 22.09 -22.66
N ASN A 322 31.71 22.78 -22.38
CA ASN A 322 32.48 23.51 -23.38
C ASN A 322 33.94 23.01 -23.43
N GLN A 323 34.28 22.23 -24.46
CA GLN A 323 35.63 21.67 -24.62
C GLN A 323 36.69 22.77 -24.71
N SER A 324 36.43 23.85 -25.45
CA SER A 324 37.36 24.98 -25.55
C SER A 324 37.63 25.64 -24.20
N CYS A 325 36.63 25.68 -23.30
CA CYS A 325 36.83 26.16 -21.94
C CYS A 325 37.76 25.23 -21.15
N LEU A 326 37.50 23.92 -21.19
CA LEU A 326 38.31 22.92 -20.50
C LEU A 326 39.77 22.93 -21.00
N ASP A 327 39.99 23.07 -22.31
CA ASP A 327 41.33 23.12 -22.90
C ASP A 327 42.13 24.34 -22.42
N ILE A 328 41.47 25.50 -22.28
CA ILE A 328 42.07 26.72 -21.70
C ILE A 328 42.42 26.49 -20.23
N VAL A 329 41.49 25.91 -19.45
CA VAL A 329 41.72 25.59 -18.03
C VAL A 329 42.90 24.64 -17.88
N ILE A 330 42.96 23.55 -18.66
CA ILE A 330 44.08 22.59 -18.65
C ILE A 330 45.41 23.32 -18.90
N THR A 331 45.45 24.16 -19.93
CA THR A 331 46.66 24.90 -20.32
C THR A 331 47.13 25.86 -19.23
N LEU A 332 46.20 26.65 -18.65
CA LEU A 332 46.55 27.70 -17.69
C LEU A 332 46.74 27.20 -16.24
N THR A 333 46.20 26.03 -15.91
CA THR A 333 46.42 25.35 -14.63
C THR A 333 47.70 24.49 -14.66
N GLY A 334 48.18 24.11 -15.85
CA GLY A 334 49.27 23.15 -16.00
C GLY A 334 48.83 21.72 -15.68
N ALA A 335 47.53 21.41 -15.78
CA ALA A 335 47.00 20.09 -15.52
C ALA A 335 47.62 19.06 -16.48
N LEU A 336 48.10 17.95 -15.92
CA LEU A 336 48.76 16.88 -16.68
C LEU A 336 47.79 15.92 -17.38
N ARG A 337 46.48 16.10 -17.17
CA ARG A 337 45.41 15.23 -17.67
C ARG A 337 44.40 16.02 -18.48
N THR A 338 44.03 15.45 -19.62
CA THR A 338 42.95 15.95 -20.48
C THR A 338 41.63 15.37 -20.04
N VAL A 339 40.58 16.19 -20.07
CA VAL A 339 39.20 15.79 -19.78
C VAL A 339 38.30 16.19 -20.95
N SER A 340 37.23 15.43 -21.16
CA SER A 340 36.25 15.71 -22.21
C SER A 340 35.05 16.48 -21.65
N ALA A 341 34.51 17.39 -22.44
CA ALA A 341 33.27 18.07 -22.15
C ALA A 341 32.09 17.10 -22.06
N LEU A 342 31.13 17.45 -21.22
CA LEU A 342 29.86 16.75 -21.07
C LEU A 342 29.00 16.87 -22.34
N ASN A 343 28.09 15.92 -22.55
CA ASN A 343 27.24 15.89 -23.74
C ASN A 343 25.96 16.72 -23.52
N ILE A 344 25.75 17.75 -24.35
CA ILE A 344 24.67 18.74 -24.21
C ILE A 344 23.29 18.26 -24.72
N SER A 345 23.12 17.01 -25.14
CA SER A 345 21.82 16.59 -25.68
C SER A 345 20.71 16.59 -24.62
N ASN A 346 19.56 17.21 -24.90
CA ASN A 346 18.38 17.27 -24.02
C ASN A 346 17.77 15.89 -23.67
N SER A 347 18.16 14.82 -24.39
CA SER A 347 17.80 13.44 -24.03
C SER A 347 18.63 12.90 -22.85
N ILE A 348 19.72 13.58 -22.50
CA ILE A 348 20.66 13.18 -21.47
C ILE A 348 20.43 13.94 -20.17
N SER A 349 20.23 15.26 -20.24
CA SER A 349 19.98 16.08 -19.06
C SER A 349 18.72 16.91 -19.16
N ARG A 350 17.98 16.99 -18.04
CA ARG A 350 16.83 17.89 -17.86
C ARG A 350 17.23 19.28 -17.37
N PHE A 351 18.49 19.48 -17.01
CA PHE A 351 19.01 20.74 -16.50
C PHE A 351 19.76 21.49 -17.59
N ASP A 352 19.53 22.80 -17.68
CA ASP A 352 20.28 23.67 -18.59
C ASP A 352 21.72 23.85 -18.05
N PRO A 353 22.76 23.96 -18.89
CA PRO A 353 24.13 24.27 -18.46
C PRO A 353 24.26 25.49 -17.54
N ILE A 354 23.35 26.47 -17.61
CA ILE A 354 23.34 27.65 -16.73
C ILE A 354 22.67 27.41 -15.37
N THR A 355 22.10 26.23 -15.14
CA THR A 355 21.49 25.86 -13.84
C THR A 355 22.59 25.78 -12.79
N ALA A 356 22.34 26.33 -11.59
CA ALA A 356 23.30 26.25 -10.51
C ALA A 356 23.48 24.79 -10.06
N ILE A 357 24.72 24.39 -9.77
CA ILE A 357 25.04 23.05 -9.28
C ILE A 357 24.28 22.74 -7.99
N GLY A 358 24.01 23.76 -7.17
CA GLY A 358 23.19 23.69 -5.97
C GLY A 358 21.75 23.27 -6.28
N ASP A 359 21.12 23.80 -7.31
CA ASP A 359 19.77 23.39 -7.71
C ASP A 359 19.74 21.94 -8.21
N ILE A 360 20.80 21.51 -8.92
CA ILE A 360 20.95 20.12 -9.37
C ILE A 360 21.15 19.21 -8.15
N PHE A 361 21.97 19.65 -7.18
CA PHE A 361 22.22 18.93 -5.93
C PHE A 361 20.97 18.81 -5.07
N ASP A 362 20.20 19.89 -4.89
CA ASP A 362 18.90 19.95 -4.21
C ASP A 362 17.80 19.13 -4.90
N ASN A 363 18.13 18.55 -6.06
CA ASN A 363 17.35 17.57 -6.80
C ASN A 363 18.06 16.19 -6.87
N LEU A 364 18.88 15.88 -5.86
CA LEU A 364 19.64 14.63 -5.72
C LEU A 364 20.53 14.32 -6.92
N MET A 365 21.02 15.32 -7.65
CA MET A 365 21.80 15.07 -8.87
C MET A 365 21.10 14.07 -9.81
N LEU A 366 19.76 14.04 -9.84
CA LEU A 366 18.97 13.05 -10.58
C LEU A 366 18.35 13.66 -11.83
N GLU A 367 18.48 12.91 -12.92
CA GLU A 367 17.76 13.13 -14.16
C GLU A 367 16.35 12.52 -14.10
N SER A 368 16.22 11.29 -13.56
CA SER A 368 14.92 10.61 -13.44
C SER A 368 14.92 9.48 -12.41
N TRP A 369 13.75 9.29 -11.79
CA TRP A 369 13.41 8.13 -10.97
C TRP A 369 12.64 7.12 -11.84
N HIS A 370 13.31 6.29 -12.63
CA HIS A 370 12.58 5.28 -13.40
C HIS A 370 12.07 4.18 -12.45
N SER A 371 10.76 4.05 -12.33
CA SER A 371 10.09 3.02 -11.55
C SER A 371 9.43 1.98 -12.46
N PHE A 372 9.45 0.72 -12.01
CA PHE A 372 8.89 -0.40 -12.76
C PHE A 372 8.02 -1.27 -11.84
N PRO A 373 6.74 -0.91 -11.62
CA PRO A 373 5.77 -1.79 -10.97
C PRO A 373 5.38 -2.95 -11.90
N ASP A 374 5.39 -4.17 -11.37
CA ASP A 374 5.01 -5.40 -12.08
C ASP A 374 3.79 -6.06 -11.43
N PHE A 375 2.62 -5.78 -11.99
CA PHE A 375 1.37 -6.38 -11.56
C PHE A 375 1.32 -7.91 -11.75
N ALA A 376 1.98 -8.45 -12.79
CA ALA A 376 1.98 -9.89 -13.03
C ALA A 376 2.79 -10.62 -11.97
N ALA A 377 3.95 -10.06 -11.58
CA ALA A 377 4.71 -10.52 -10.43
C ALA A 377 3.89 -10.41 -9.14
N TYR A 378 3.28 -9.25 -8.87
CA TYR A 378 2.38 -9.03 -7.74
C TYR A 378 1.27 -10.09 -7.65
N PHE A 379 0.54 -10.32 -8.74
CA PHE A 379 -0.59 -11.26 -8.76
C PHE A 379 -0.13 -12.70 -8.53
N LYS A 380 1.03 -13.06 -9.09
CA LYS A 380 1.64 -14.37 -8.89
C LYS A 380 2.05 -14.61 -7.43
N ILE A 381 2.51 -13.58 -6.71
CA ILE A 381 2.87 -13.66 -5.29
C ILE A 381 1.63 -13.72 -4.42
N CYS A 382 0.64 -12.85 -4.67
CA CYS A 382 -0.65 -12.90 -3.98
C CYS A 382 -1.31 -14.27 -4.13
N ALA A 383 -1.16 -14.92 -5.29
CA ALA A 383 -1.58 -16.30 -5.58
C ALA A 383 -3.00 -16.59 -5.08
N PRO A 384 -4.04 -15.94 -5.63
CA PRO A 384 -5.38 -16.09 -5.10
C PRO A 384 -5.90 -17.52 -5.27
N ALA A 385 -6.17 -18.21 -4.15
CA ALA A 385 -6.63 -19.59 -4.17
C ALA A 385 -8.11 -19.71 -4.59
N VAL A 386 -8.96 -18.86 -4.03
CA VAL A 386 -10.41 -18.85 -4.29
C VAL A 386 -10.89 -17.42 -4.43
N CYS A 387 -11.60 -17.16 -5.52
CA CYS A 387 -12.30 -15.92 -5.78
C CYS A 387 -13.81 -16.14 -5.75
N SER A 388 -14.54 -15.12 -5.31
CA SER A 388 -15.99 -15.18 -5.25
C SER A 388 -16.61 -13.88 -5.76
N TYR A 389 -17.70 -14.00 -6.49
CA TYR A 389 -18.59 -12.87 -6.74
C TYR A 389 -20.03 -13.30 -6.59
N SER A 390 -20.86 -12.34 -6.20
CA SER A 390 -22.31 -12.51 -6.19
C SER A 390 -22.95 -11.60 -7.21
N TYR A 391 -23.95 -12.12 -7.90
CA TYR A 391 -24.80 -11.32 -8.77
C TYR A 391 -26.27 -11.67 -8.55
N ILE A 392 -27.12 -10.68 -8.77
CA ILE A 392 -28.57 -10.84 -8.61
C ILE A 392 -29.11 -11.44 -9.91
N GLN A 393 -29.65 -12.65 -9.82
CA GLN A 393 -30.38 -13.26 -10.91
C GLN A 393 -31.88 -13.16 -10.65
N ARG A 394 -32.63 -12.70 -11.66
CA ARG A 394 -34.09 -12.79 -11.70
C ARG A 394 -34.47 -13.97 -12.60
N PHE A 395 -35.49 -14.74 -12.21
CA PHE A 395 -35.99 -15.92 -12.92
C PHE A 395 -34.99 -17.10 -13.03
N PHE A 396 -35.04 -18.02 -12.05
CA PHE A 396 -34.32 -19.29 -12.13
C PHE A 396 -35.28 -20.46 -12.40
N PHE A 397 -35.39 -20.85 -13.68
CA PHE A 397 -36.39 -21.80 -14.17
C PHE A 397 -36.37 -23.17 -13.48
N ILE A 398 -35.18 -23.71 -13.24
CA ILE A 398 -35.01 -25.02 -12.58
C ILE A 398 -35.57 -24.96 -11.16
N TYR A 399 -35.28 -23.89 -10.41
CA TYR A 399 -35.81 -23.71 -9.06
C TYR A 399 -37.33 -23.58 -9.04
N MET A 400 -37.93 -22.83 -9.99
CA MET A 400 -39.38 -22.71 -10.09
C MET A 400 -40.06 -24.07 -10.31
N ILE A 401 -39.51 -24.92 -11.18
CA ILE A 401 -40.02 -26.28 -11.40
C ILE A 401 -39.86 -27.14 -10.15
N THR A 402 -38.70 -27.11 -9.51
CA THR A 402 -38.43 -27.94 -8.31
C THR A 402 -39.36 -27.56 -7.15
N VAL A 403 -39.65 -26.26 -6.96
CA VAL A 403 -40.61 -25.78 -5.96
C VAL A 403 -42.04 -26.19 -6.31
N ALA A 404 -42.43 -26.09 -7.59
CA ALA A 404 -43.76 -26.53 -8.02
C ALA A 404 -43.93 -28.06 -7.84
N ALA A 405 -42.92 -28.85 -8.21
CA ALA A 405 -42.95 -30.30 -8.11
C ALA A 405 -42.96 -30.78 -6.64
N SER A 406 -42.20 -30.14 -5.75
CA SER A 406 -42.16 -30.52 -4.33
C SER A 406 -43.45 -30.19 -3.59
N LEU A 407 -44.14 -29.11 -3.97
CA LEU A 407 -45.42 -28.71 -3.37
C LEU A 407 -46.61 -29.45 -3.95
N PHE A 408 -46.55 -29.91 -5.21
CA PHE A 408 -47.68 -30.53 -5.91
C PHE A 408 -48.28 -31.72 -5.16
N GLY A 409 -47.44 -32.62 -4.64
CA GLY A 409 -47.90 -33.84 -3.96
C GLY A 409 -48.72 -33.54 -2.69
N GLY A 410 -48.18 -32.74 -1.78
CA GLY A 410 -48.87 -32.38 -0.54
C GLY A 410 -50.08 -31.46 -0.76
N LEU A 411 -49.96 -30.51 -1.68
CA LEU A 411 -51.02 -29.57 -2.04
C LEU A 411 -52.20 -30.29 -2.68
N SER A 412 -51.96 -31.27 -3.56
CA SER A 412 -53.01 -32.06 -4.21
C SER A 412 -53.82 -32.84 -3.18
N VAL A 413 -53.18 -33.48 -2.20
CA VAL A 413 -53.89 -34.26 -1.17
C VAL A 413 -54.69 -33.34 -0.23
N ALA A 414 -54.07 -32.25 0.25
CA ALA A 414 -54.74 -31.31 1.15
C ALA A 414 -55.95 -30.63 0.49
N LEU A 415 -55.82 -30.20 -0.76
CA LEU A 415 -56.93 -29.64 -1.54
C LEU A 415 -57.99 -30.69 -1.85
N HIS A 416 -57.60 -31.94 -2.14
CA HIS A 416 -58.56 -33.00 -2.42
C HIS A 416 -59.49 -33.23 -1.22
N THR A 417 -58.94 -33.30 -0.02
CA THR A 417 -59.72 -33.45 1.22
C THR A 417 -60.49 -32.17 1.56
N GLY A 418 -59.85 -31.00 1.45
CA GLY A 418 -60.46 -29.71 1.79
C GLY A 418 -61.64 -29.33 0.90
N CYS A 419 -61.55 -29.60 -0.41
CA CYS A 419 -62.63 -29.29 -1.36
C CYS A 419 -63.87 -30.16 -1.11
N SER A 420 -63.72 -31.45 -0.81
CA SER A 420 -64.88 -32.32 -0.47
C SER A 420 -65.57 -31.83 0.81
N LEU A 421 -64.80 -31.44 1.83
CA LEU A 421 -65.37 -30.87 3.07
C LEU A 421 -66.06 -29.52 2.83
N PHE A 422 -65.49 -28.66 1.99
CA PHE A 422 -66.05 -27.35 1.66
C PHE A 422 -67.38 -27.46 0.91
N VAL A 423 -67.46 -28.34 -0.10
CA VAL A 423 -68.71 -28.56 -0.84
C VAL A 423 -69.77 -29.22 0.06
N LYS A 424 -69.40 -30.16 0.92
CA LYS A 424 -70.30 -30.75 1.93
C LYS A 424 -70.81 -29.72 2.95
N PHE A 425 -69.98 -28.73 3.30
CA PHE A 425 -70.38 -27.64 4.16
C PHE A 425 -71.39 -26.70 3.47
N LEU A 426 -71.14 -26.35 2.20
CA LEU A 426 -72.05 -25.53 1.40
C LEU A 426 -73.40 -26.24 1.15
N SER A 427 -73.40 -27.54 0.85
CA SER A 427 -74.64 -28.31 0.63
C SER A 427 -75.47 -28.42 1.91
N LYS A 428 -74.83 -28.50 3.07
CA LYS A 428 -75.52 -28.58 4.38
C LYS A 428 -76.12 -27.25 4.85
N ILE A 429 -75.53 -26.11 4.46
CA ILE A 429 -76.12 -24.77 4.69
C ILE A 429 -77.34 -24.54 3.78
N SER A 430 -77.31 -25.10 2.57
CA SER A 430 -78.38 -24.93 1.57
C SER A 430 -79.68 -25.69 1.91
N CYS A 431 -79.64 -26.68 2.81
CA CYS A 431 -80.79 -27.52 3.15
C CYS A 431 -81.66 -26.97 4.30
N GLN A 432 -81.33 -25.81 4.90
CA GLN A 432 -82.11 -25.21 5.99
C GLN A 432 -83.22 -24.25 5.57
N GLN A 433 -83.45 -24.01 4.27
CA GLN A 433 -84.38 -22.96 3.83
C GLN A 433 -85.77 -23.43 3.32
N THR A 434 -86.16 -24.69 3.52
CA THR A 434 -87.54 -25.10 3.20
C THR A 434 -88.16 -26.00 4.28
N GLN A 435 -88.73 -25.37 5.32
CA GLN A 435 -89.80 -25.97 6.12
C GLN A 435 -90.91 -24.93 6.26
N THR A 436 -91.84 -24.94 5.30
CA THR A 436 -93.18 -24.37 5.45
C THR A 436 -94.12 -25.44 5.99
N LEU A 437 -94.58 -25.24 7.23
CA LEU A 437 -95.89 -25.59 7.81
C LEU A 437 -96.49 -27.00 7.56
N THR A 438 -96.49 -27.83 8.60
CA THR A 438 -97.68 -28.50 9.17
C THR A 438 -97.44 -28.83 10.65
N PRO A 439 -98.44 -28.68 11.54
CA PRO A 439 -98.33 -29.04 12.96
C PRO A 439 -98.66 -30.52 13.21
N ASP A 440 -98.20 -31.01 14.36
CA ASP A 440 -98.47 -32.33 14.98
C ASP A 440 -97.46 -33.45 14.67
N GLU A 441 -96.33 -33.46 15.41
CA GLU A 441 -95.85 -34.62 16.18
C GLU A 441 -94.61 -34.26 17.03
N GLU A 442 -94.32 -35.09 18.02
CA GLU A 442 -93.54 -34.84 19.25
C GLU A 442 -92.13 -34.20 19.12
N ARG A 443 -91.79 -33.38 20.12
CA ARG A 443 -90.48 -32.74 20.31
C ARG A 443 -89.38 -33.76 20.63
N GLU A 444 -88.38 -33.89 19.75
CA GLU A 444 -87.04 -34.32 20.16
C GLU A 444 -86.15 -33.13 20.61
N PRO A 445 -85.20 -33.34 21.55
CA PRO A 445 -84.45 -32.26 22.17
C PRO A 445 -83.30 -31.74 21.28
N ARG A 446 -83.16 -30.41 21.24
CA ARG A 446 -82.03 -29.68 20.63
C ARG A 446 -80.69 -30.11 21.23
N ARG A 447 -79.85 -30.81 20.45
CA ARG A 447 -78.45 -31.08 20.81
C ARG A 447 -77.54 -29.86 20.59
N SER A 448 -76.66 -29.63 21.56
CA SER A 448 -75.74 -28.49 21.68
C SER A 448 -74.55 -28.57 20.73
N CYS A 449 -74.01 -27.41 20.31
CA CYS A 449 -72.82 -27.31 19.45
C CYS A 449 -71.55 -27.96 20.04
N ARG A 450 -71.49 -28.19 21.37
CA ARG A 450 -70.37 -28.91 22.01
C ARG A 450 -70.35 -30.39 21.65
N ASP A 451 -71.52 -31.00 21.48
CA ASP A 451 -71.63 -32.39 21.01
C ASP A 451 -71.31 -32.51 19.52
N ARG A 452 -71.46 -31.43 18.74
CA ARG A 452 -71.03 -31.40 17.33
C ARG A 452 -69.51 -31.43 17.17
N ALA A 453 -68.74 -30.85 18.09
CA ALA A 453 -67.27 -30.86 18.05
C ALA A 453 -66.68 -32.23 18.44
N TRP A 454 -67.22 -32.88 19.46
CA TRP A 454 -66.82 -34.25 19.84
C TRP A 454 -67.21 -35.29 18.78
N ASN A 455 -68.40 -35.15 18.20
CA ASN A 455 -68.82 -36.02 17.10
C ASN A 455 -67.97 -35.78 15.84
N MET A 456 -67.48 -34.55 15.60
CA MET A 456 -66.52 -34.28 14.53
C MET A 456 -65.15 -34.93 14.78
N GLY A 457 -64.66 -34.96 16.02
CA GLY A 457 -63.43 -35.67 16.37
C GLY A 457 -63.54 -37.18 16.17
N TRP A 458 -64.68 -37.76 16.54
CA TRP A 458 -64.97 -39.18 16.31
C TRP A 458 -65.14 -39.52 14.82
N ILE A 459 -65.87 -38.70 14.06
CA ILE A 459 -66.03 -38.85 12.60
C ILE A 459 -64.68 -38.70 11.89
N ALA A 460 -63.82 -37.79 12.34
CA ALA A 460 -62.47 -37.64 11.80
C ALA A 460 -61.59 -38.87 12.11
N TYR A 461 -61.65 -39.40 13.33
CA TYR A 461 -60.94 -40.62 13.72
C TYR A 461 -61.42 -41.86 12.94
N GLU A 462 -62.73 -42.01 12.77
CA GLU A 462 -63.35 -43.05 11.98
C GLU A 462 -62.95 -42.94 10.50
N LYS A 463 -62.94 -41.73 9.92
CA LYS A 463 -62.47 -41.50 8.54
C LYS A 463 -60.97 -41.68 8.37
N VAL A 464 -60.14 -41.43 9.38
CA VAL A 464 -58.69 -41.70 9.33
C VAL A 464 -58.42 -43.21 9.38
N THR A 465 -59.16 -43.95 10.19
CA THR A 465 -58.98 -45.41 10.32
C THR A 465 -59.55 -46.20 9.15
N THR A 466 -60.60 -45.68 8.50
CA THR A 466 -61.20 -46.21 7.27
C THR A 466 -60.71 -45.51 6.01
N PHE A 467 -59.66 -44.69 6.12
CA PHE A 467 -59.14 -43.91 5.00
C PHE A 467 -58.60 -44.85 3.92
N ASN A 468 -59.29 -44.83 2.79
CA ASN A 468 -58.93 -45.58 1.59
C ASN A 468 -58.76 -44.59 0.45
N LEU A 469 -57.51 -44.34 0.07
CA LEU A 469 -57.09 -43.49 -1.04
C LEU A 469 -57.35 -44.16 -2.41
N PHE A 470 -57.56 -45.47 -2.45
CA PHE A 470 -57.68 -46.27 -3.68
C PHE A 470 -59.03 -47.01 -3.77
N LYS A 471 -60.13 -46.30 -3.53
CA LYS A 471 -61.49 -46.89 -3.48
C LYS A 471 -61.94 -47.55 -4.80
N THR A 472 -61.57 -47.00 -5.96
CA THR A 472 -61.96 -47.54 -7.28
C THR A 472 -61.09 -48.66 -7.83
N ALA A 473 -59.84 -48.75 -7.40
CA ALA A 473 -58.87 -49.60 -8.07
C ALA A 473 -59.03 -51.08 -7.72
N VAL A 474 -59.82 -51.41 -6.68
CA VAL A 474 -59.87 -52.77 -6.12
C VAL A 474 -61.29 -53.11 -5.68
N THR A 475 -61.80 -54.28 -6.09
CA THR A 475 -63.18 -54.75 -5.80
C THR A 475 -63.42 -55.08 -4.33
N ASN A 476 -62.38 -55.15 -3.50
CA ASN A 476 -62.47 -55.44 -2.08
C ASN A 476 -61.99 -54.23 -1.25
N VAL A 477 -62.90 -53.69 -0.43
CA VAL A 477 -62.68 -52.50 0.40
C VAL A 477 -61.48 -52.67 1.34
N GLU A 478 -61.26 -53.87 1.86
CA GLU A 478 -60.11 -54.17 2.72
C GLU A 478 -58.78 -53.98 1.98
N GLN A 479 -58.69 -54.43 0.72
CA GLN A 479 -57.45 -54.32 -0.08
C GLN A 479 -57.11 -52.87 -0.43
N GLY A 480 -58.11 -52.00 -0.61
CA GLY A 480 -57.88 -50.57 -0.79
C GLY A 480 -57.37 -49.88 0.48
N ILE A 481 -57.90 -50.25 1.65
CA ILE A 481 -57.39 -49.77 2.95
C ILE A 481 -55.94 -50.23 3.15
N TYR A 482 -55.61 -51.48 2.86
CA TYR A 482 -54.22 -51.97 2.92
C TYR A 482 -53.30 -51.25 1.93
N SER A 483 -53.75 -51.01 0.70
CA SER A 483 -52.98 -50.27 -0.31
C SER A 483 -52.72 -48.83 0.11
N THR A 484 -53.68 -48.19 0.77
CA THR A 484 -53.54 -46.84 1.32
C THR A 484 -52.52 -46.81 2.47
N ARG A 485 -52.56 -47.79 3.36
CA ARG A 485 -51.57 -47.94 4.43
C ARG A 485 -50.17 -48.19 3.89
N VAL A 486 -50.05 -49.01 2.85
CA VAL A 486 -48.79 -49.29 2.15
C VAL A 486 -48.27 -48.04 1.44
N TYR A 487 -49.13 -47.26 0.79
CA TYR A 487 -48.75 -45.99 0.16
C TYR A 487 -48.27 -44.96 1.19
N VAL A 488 -49.01 -44.79 2.30
CA VAL A 488 -48.58 -43.91 3.41
C VAL A 488 -47.27 -44.41 4.01
N LEU A 489 -47.10 -45.71 4.16
CA LEU A 489 -45.84 -46.30 4.62
C LEU A 489 -44.70 -46.04 3.64
N PHE A 490 -44.90 -46.20 2.33
CA PHE A 490 -43.89 -45.84 1.32
C PHE A 490 -43.60 -44.35 1.27
N LEU A 491 -44.60 -43.49 1.49
CA LEU A 491 -44.41 -42.04 1.62
C LEU A 491 -43.54 -41.72 2.84
N MET A 492 -43.84 -42.34 3.99
CA MET A 492 -43.06 -42.19 5.21
C MET A 492 -41.64 -42.74 5.05
N VAL A 493 -41.47 -43.88 4.37
CA VAL A 493 -40.17 -44.45 4.01
C VAL A 493 -39.43 -43.54 3.02
N GLY A 494 -40.11 -42.95 2.04
CA GLY A 494 -39.52 -41.99 1.09
C GLY A 494 -39.04 -40.73 1.79
N ILE A 495 -39.85 -40.18 2.71
CA ILE A 495 -39.45 -39.07 3.60
C ILE A 495 -38.25 -39.48 4.46
N PHE A 496 -38.26 -40.69 5.02
CA PHE A 496 -37.16 -41.22 5.83
C PHE A 496 -35.87 -41.41 5.02
N VAL A 497 -35.94 -41.92 3.79
CA VAL A 497 -34.81 -42.05 2.86
C VAL A 497 -34.29 -40.67 2.44
N LEU A 498 -35.17 -39.70 2.16
CA LEU A 498 -34.77 -38.30 1.92
C LEU A 498 -34.07 -37.71 3.15
N THR A 499 -34.58 -38.00 4.36
CA THR A 499 -33.95 -37.58 5.62
C THR A 499 -32.57 -38.22 5.81
N ILE A 500 -32.41 -39.50 5.46
CA ILE A 500 -31.12 -40.20 5.45
C ILE A 500 -30.16 -39.58 4.41
N TYR A 501 -30.66 -39.28 3.21
CA TYR A 501 -29.87 -38.64 2.16
C TYR A 501 -29.38 -37.25 2.58
N PHE A 502 -30.26 -36.43 3.16
CA PHE A 502 -29.89 -35.13 3.72
C PHE A 502 -28.95 -35.23 4.93
N THR A 503 -28.99 -36.30 5.71
CA THR A 503 -28.05 -36.54 6.82
C THR A 503 -26.70 -37.12 6.38
N LYS A 504 -26.63 -37.72 5.18
CA LYS A 504 -25.38 -38.23 4.57
C LYS A 504 -24.63 -37.20 3.74
N VAL A 505 -25.19 -35.99 3.55
CA VAL A 505 -24.45 -34.86 2.98
C VAL A 505 -23.17 -34.67 3.79
N ILE A 506 -22.03 -34.62 3.12
CA ILE A 506 -20.73 -34.41 3.76
C ILE A 506 -20.78 -33.03 4.42
N VAL A 507 -20.96 -33.04 5.74
CA VAL A 507 -20.86 -31.83 6.56
C VAL A 507 -19.41 -31.73 7.00
N SER A 508 -18.69 -30.72 6.49
CA SER A 508 -17.40 -30.32 7.04
C SER A 508 -17.59 -29.96 8.52
N LYS A 509 -17.00 -30.75 9.43
CA LYS A 509 -17.07 -30.46 10.86
C LYS A 509 -15.95 -29.48 11.21
N GLN A 510 -16.31 -28.24 11.50
CA GLN A 510 -15.38 -27.25 12.02
C GLN A 510 -15.12 -27.57 13.52
N VAL A 511 -13.88 -27.91 13.85
CA VAL A 511 -13.43 -28.05 15.24
C VAL A 511 -12.82 -26.72 15.68
N ILE A 512 -13.41 -26.10 16.69
CA ILE A 512 -12.96 -24.80 17.22
C ILE A 512 -12.21 -25.05 18.52
N VAL A 513 -10.91 -24.75 18.53
CA VAL A 513 -10.09 -24.75 19.74
C VAL A 513 -10.00 -23.32 20.25
N GLN A 514 -10.47 -23.07 21.47
CA GLN A 514 -10.42 -21.76 22.10
C GLN A 514 -9.08 -21.57 22.81
N ASN A 515 -8.39 -20.47 22.53
CA ASN A 515 -7.12 -20.07 23.15
C ASN A 515 -6.07 -21.21 23.23
N PRO A 516 -5.60 -21.74 22.09
CA PRO A 516 -4.58 -22.79 22.09
C PRO A 516 -3.27 -22.31 22.72
N SER A 517 -2.57 -23.20 23.43
CA SER A 517 -1.18 -22.94 23.86
C SER A 517 -0.22 -22.95 22.68
N ILE A 518 0.98 -22.38 22.82
CA ILE A 518 2.02 -22.40 21.77
C ILE A 518 2.30 -23.83 21.30
N ASN A 519 2.48 -24.77 22.23
CA ASN A 519 2.80 -26.16 21.88
C ASN A 519 1.62 -26.83 21.14
N GLN A 520 0.38 -26.56 21.56
CA GLN A 520 -0.81 -27.08 20.86
C GLN A 520 -0.95 -26.51 19.45
N PHE A 521 -0.63 -25.23 19.27
CA PHE A 521 -0.59 -24.62 17.95
C PHE A 521 0.49 -25.25 17.07
N GLU A 522 1.71 -25.43 17.59
CA GLU A 522 2.82 -26.05 16.85
C GLU A 522 2.47 -27.47 16.38
N GLU A 523 1.92 -28.31 17.26
CA GLU A 523 1.47 -29.68 16.93
C GLU A 523 0.35 -29.68 15.87
N LEU A 524 -0.63 -28.80 16.00
CA LEU A 524 -1.74 -28.68 15.04
C LEU A 524 -1.28 -28.14 13.69
N ASN A 525 -0.35 -27.18 13.69
CA ASN A 525 0.21 -26.61 12.48
C ASN A 525 1.05 -27.65 11.73
N GLU A 526 1.79 -28.48 12.44
CA GLU A 526 2.56 -29.59 11.85
C GLU A 526 1.64 -30.63 11.19
N MET A 527 0.50 -30.97 11.82
CA MET A 527 -0.44 -31.96 11.28
C MET A 527 -1.40 -31.42 10.20
N TYR A 528 -1.82 -30.16 10.28
CA TYR A 528 -2.94 -29.62 9.50
C TYR A 528 -2.66 -28.28 8.82
N SER A 529 -1.39 -27.92 8.57
CA SER A 529 -0.96 -26.63 7.99
C SER A 529 -1.80 -26.12 6.81
N SER A 530 -2.25 -27.00 5.91
CA SER A 530 -3.01 -26.60 4.71
C SER A 530 -4.46 -26.16 4.95
N ILE A 531 -5.05 -26.49 6.11
CA ILE A 531 -6.46 -26.23 6.44
C ILE A 531 -6.66 -25.58 7.80
N LEU A 532 -5.60 -25.48 8.62
CA LEU A 532 -5.64 -24.83 9.92
C LEU A 532 -5.80 -23.31 9.74
N SER A 533 -6.79 -22.74 10.42
CA SER A 533 -7.00 -21.30 10.47
C SER A 533 -7.11 -20.86 11.93
N CYS A 534 -6.08 -20.17 12.40
CA CYS A 534 -5.98 -19.57 13.72
C CYS A 534 -6.01 -18.04 13.60
N PRO A 535 -7.19 -17.41 13.45
CA PRO A 535 -7.27 -15.96 13.37
C PRO A 535 -6.79 -15.34 14.69
N CYS A 536 -5.89 -14.36 14.58
CA CYS A 536 -5.44 -13.60 15.75
C CYS A 536 -6.56 -12.71 16.31
N SER A 537 -6.66 -12.61 17.64
CA SER A 537 -7.58 -11.68 18.31
C SER A 537 -7.17 -10.21 18.11
N ARG A 538 -5.88 -9.96 17.87
CA ARG A 538 -5.32 -8.69 17.44
C ARG A 538 -4.51 -8.92 16.16
N LEU A 539 -4.85 -8.19 15.11
CA LEU A 539 -4.15 -8.26 13.81
C LEU A 539 -2.88 -7.40 13.78
N SER A 540 -2.65 -6.61 14.83
CA SER A 540 -1.63 -5.58 14.91
C SER A 540 -1.15 -5.46 16.35
N MET A 541 0.17 -5.41 16.55
CA MET A 541 0.77 -5.06 17.84
C MET A 541 2.11 -4.32 17.64
N PRO A 542 2.45 -3.34 18.49
CA PRO A 542 3.72 -2.63 18.40
C PRO A 542 4.92 -3.56 18.60
N ARG A 543 6.02 -3.38 17.86
CA ARG A 543 7.24 -4.18 18.03
C ARG A 543 7.82 -4.09 19.45
N SER A 544 7.67 -2.95 20.12
CA SER A 544 8.05 -2.75 21.54
C SER A 544 7.46 -3.77 22.50
N THR A 545 6.36 -4.44 22.12
CA THR A 545 5.75 -5.47 22.98
C THR A 545 6.54 -6.77 23.06
N PHE A 546 7.45 -7.02 22.11
CA PHE A 546 8.19 -8.29 22.04
C PHE A 546 9.66 -8.14 21.57
N MET A 547 10.13 -6.94 21.24
CA MET A 547 11.54 -6.63 20.96
C MET A 547 12.01 -5.40 21.75
N HIS A 548 13.28 -5.42 22.15
CA HIS A 548 13.96 -4.30 22.80
C HIS A 548 15.42 -4.26 22.35
N TYR A 549 15.95 -3.07 22.08
CA TYR A 549 17.32 -2.87 21.62
C TYR A 549 18.16 -2.08 22.63
N GLU A 550 19.41 -2.49 22.83
CA GLU A 550 20.43 -1.70 23.52
C GLU A 550 21.42 -1.12 22.50
N VAL A 551 21.51 0.22 22.44
CA VAL A 551 22.38 0.93 21.50
C VAL A 551 23.74 1.21 22.12
N GLN A 552 24.81 0.91 21.40
CA GLN A 552 26.18 1.29 21.78
C GLN A 552 26.73 2.30 20.76
N PHE A 553 27.01 3.51 21.21
CA PHE A 553 27.59 4.56 20.37
C PHE A 553 29.10 4.40 20.24
N HIS A 554 29.67 5.02 19.20
CA HIS A 554 31.11 4.98 18.95
C HIS A 554 31.89 5.58 20.15
N PRO A 555 33.01 4.97 20.59
CA PRO A 555 33.74 5.40 21.80
C PRO A 555 34.20 6.85 21.80
N PHE A 556 34.36 7.44 20.60
CA PHE A 556 34.69 8.86 20.43
C PHE A 556 33.62 9.78 21.03
N CYS A 557 32.33 9.46 20.85
CA CYS A 557 31.25 10.29 21.39
C CYS A 557 31.20 10.25 22.91
N THR A 558 31.63 9.14 23.51
CA THR A 558 31.78 9.00 24.97
C THR A 558 33.16 9.44 25.48
N SER A 559 34.03 9.97 24.62
CA SER A 559 35.41 10.28 24.99
C SER A 559 35.54 11.64 25.68
N ILE A 560 36.71 11.85 26.30
CA ILE A 560 37.09 13.13 26.91
C ILE A 560 37.10 14.30 25.90
N PHE A 561 37.27 14.02 24.61
CA PHE A 561 37.29 15.07 23.58
C PHE A 561 35.94 15.75 23.36
N ILE A 562 34.86 15.13 23.84
CA ILE A 562 33.47 15.56 23.64
C ILE A 562 32.83 16.03 24.95
N HIS A 563 33.06 15.29 26.04
CA HIS A 563 32.40 15.53 27.32
C HIS A 563 33.24 16.26 28.38
N ASP A 564 34.56 16.36 28.21
CA ASP A 564 35.42 17.00 29.20
C ASP A 564 35.66 18.48 28.87
N GLU A 565 35.04 19.37 29.66
CA GLU A 565 35.24 20.82 29.53
C GLU A 565 36.71 21.23 29.80
N LEU A 566 37.49 20.45 30.56
CA LEU A 566 38.90 20.75 30.82
C LEU A 566 39.76 20.65 29.55
N TRP A 567 39.48 19.69 28.67
CA TRP A 567 40.15 19.58 27.37
C TRP A 567 39.83 20.78 26.48
N LEU A 568 38.56 21.20 26.46
CA LEU A 568 38.12 22.38 25.70
C LEU A 568 38.72 23.67 26.25
N GLN A 569 38.99 23.74 27.56
CA GLN A 569 39.68 24.87 28.19
C GLN A 569 41.14 25.04 27.73
N TYR A 570 41.84 23.98 27.29
CA TYR A 570 43.19 24.13 26.71
C TYR A 570 43.20 25.02 25.46
N PHE A 571 42.09 25.06 24.70
CA PHE A 571 41.92 25.95 23.56
C PHE A 571 41.55 27.39 23.95
N THR A 572 41.16 27.64 25.21
CA THR A 572 40.80 28.98 25.73
C THR A 572 41.88 29.62 26.61
N MET A 573 42.88 28.86 27.07
CA MET A 573 43.89 29.32 28.03
C MET A 573 44.88 30.39 27.52
N GLU A 574 44.91 30.73 26.23
CA GLU A 574 45.71 31.87 25.75
C GLU A 574 45.10 33.25 26.09
N PHE A 575 43.93 33.31 26.74
CA PHE A 575 43.26 34.58 27.07
C PHE A 575 43.43 35.05 28.53
N LEU A 576 43.98 34.25 29.44
CA LEU A 576 43.94 34.56 30.88
C LEU A 576 45.25 35.01 31.53
N ASN A 577 46.40 34.93 30.87
CA ASN A 577 47.64 35.48 31.42
C ASN A 577 48.18 36.59 30.52
N GLY A 578 47.74 37.82 30.81
CA GLY A 578 48.16 39.07 30.15
C GLY A 578 49.64 39.46 30.33
N THR A 579 50.53 38.50 30.52
CA THR A 579 51.97 38.72 30.70
C THR A 579 52.74 37.49 30.24
N ILE A 580 53.05 37.40 28.95
CA ILE A 580 54.28 36.80 28.38
C ILE A 580 54.40 37.37 26.95
N ASP A 581 55.63 37.69 26.58
CA ASP A 581 56.08 38.35 25.35
C ASP A 581 55.28 38.08 24.06
N PRO A 582 55.11 39.11 23.20
CA PRO A 582 54.62 38.95 21.84
C PRO A 582 55.73 38.38 20.96
N THR A 583 56.03 37.09 21.12
CA THR A 583 56.79 36.35 20.11
C THR A 583 55.84 35.92 18.98
N PRO A 584 56.34 35.78 17.74
CA PRO A 584 55.65 36.19 16.54
C PRO A 584 54.45 35.31 16.24
N SER A 585 53.30 35.95 16.04
CA SER A 585 52.21 35.50 15.17
C SER A 585 52.00 33.97 15.15
N PHE A 586 51.44 33.41 16.21
CA PHE A 586 50.66 32.18 16.03
C PHE A 586 49.55 32.52 15.02
N TYR A 587 49.75 32.06 13.79
CA TYR A 587 48.76 32.17 12.73
C TYR A 587 47.46 31.56 13.26
N TRP A 588 46.32 32.22 13.06
CA TRP A 588 44.99 31.72 13.46
C TRP A 588 44.61 30.34 12.87
N ILE A 589 45.48 29.78 12.02
CA ILE A 589 45.45 28.44 11.43
C ILE A 589 46.02 27.38 12.41
N ASP A 590 46.52 27.80 13.57
CA ASP A 590 46.93 26.90 14.65
C ASP A 590 45.71 26.15 15.21
N LEU A 591 45.84 24.83 15.33
CA LEU A 591 44.81 23.99 15.93
C LEU A 591 44.43 24.47 17.34
N ARG A 592 45.34 25.13 18.07
CA ARG A 592 45.06 25.73 19.38
C ARG A 592 44.04 26.88 19.32
N LYS A 593 43.82 27.49 18.15
CA LYS A 593 42.81 28.54 17.92
C LYS A 593 41.53 28.05 17.27
N SER A 594 41.61 27.04 16.39
CA SER A 594 40.45 26.47 15.68
C SER A 594 39.88 25.20 16.32
N GLY A 595 40.61 24.59 17.24
CA GLY A 595 40.28 23.31 17.86
C GLY A 595 39.01 23.35 18.68
N LEU A 596 38.75 24.43 19.44
CA LEU A 596 37.48 24.58 20.18
C LEU A 596 36.27 24.48 19.26
N THR A 597 36.30 25.21 18.15
CA THR A 597 35.23 25.20 17.13
C THR A 597 35.08 23.81 16.52
N PHE A 598 36.20 23.15 16.18
CA PHE A 598 36.20 21.79 15.64
C PHE A 598 35.62 20.75 16.62
N PHE A 599 36.05 20.74 17.88
CA PHE A 599 35.56 19.78 18.87
C PHE A 599 34.12 20.06 19.31
N ASN A 600 33.70 21.33 19.38
CA ASN A 600 32.29 21.69 19.59
C ASN A 600 31.41 21.17 18.44
N TYR A 601 31.89 21.26 17.20
CA TYR A 601 31.20 20.66 16.06
C TYR A 601 31.07 19.15 16.20
N MET A 602 32.16 18.46 16.55
CA MET A 602 32.13 17.02 16.78
C MET A 602 31.16 16.63 17.92
N ARG A 603 31.05 17.46 18.97
CA ARG A 603 30.04 17.26 20.03
C ARG A 603 28.63 17.35 19.49
N ILE A 604 28.32 18.39 18.71
CA ILE A 604 27.00 18.55 18.08
C ILE A 604 26.67 17.34 17.20
N LEU A 605 27.62 16.79 16.45
CA LEU A 605 27.41 15.57 15.66
C LEU A 605 27.11 14.34 16.53
N CYS A 606 27.78 14.19 17.67
CA CYS A 606 27.53 13.11 18.61
C CYS A 606 26.16 13.24 19.28
N ASP A 607 25.78 14.44 19.71
CA ASP A 607 24.47 14.72 20.30
C ASP A 607 23.36 14.46 19.26
N PHE A 608 23.55 14.95 18.03
CA PHE A 608 22.64 14.71 16.92
C PHE A 608 22.48 13.21 16.64
N SER A 609 23.58 12.47 16.53
CA SER A 609 23.55 11.02 16.31
C SER A 609 22.78 10.30 17.43
N THR A 610 22.96 10.74 18.68
CA THR A 610 22.28 10.16 19.83
C THR A 610 20.77 10.40 19.76
N THR A 611 20.35 11.64 19.47
CA THR A 611 18.94 11.98 19.31
C THR A 611 18.32 11.26 18.10
N THR A 612 18.99 11.25 16.95
CA THR A 612 18.51 10.58 15.73
C THR A 612 18.31 9.08 15.96
N VAL A 613 19.31 8.39 16.51
CA VAL A 613 19.18 6.94 16.76
C VAL A 613 18.08 6.66 17.78
N SER A 614 17.95 7.48 18.82
CA SER A 614 16.85 7.37 19.78
C SER A 614 15.49 7.54 19.10
N ASP A 615 15.32 8.55 18.26
CA ASP A 615 14.06 8.83 17.58
C ASP A 615 13.70 7.74 16.56
N VAL A 616 14.67 7.28 15.77
CA VAL A 616 14.49 6.17 14.81
C VAL A 616 14.16 4.88 15.54
N LEU A 617 14.84 4.58 16.65
CA LEU A 617 14.53 3.40 17.47
C LEU A 617 13.13 3.48 18.06
N ASN A 618 12.74 4.62 18.63
CA ASN A 618 11.40 4.84 19.16
C ASN A 618 10.32 4.67 18.07
N ALA A 619 10.57 5.18 16.85
CA ALA A 619 9.67 5.01 15.72
C ALA A 619 9.58 3.54 15.29
N PHE A 620 10.72 2.86 15.16
CA PHE A 620 10.78 1.44 14.79
C PHE A 620 10.07 0.53 15.82
N GLU A 621 10.24 0.83 17.10
CA GLU A 621 9.57 0.11 18.20
C GLU A 621 8.07 0.41 18.28
N ALA A 622 7.64 1.61 17.84
CA ALA A 622 6.24 2.00 17.74
C ALA A 622 5.53 1.42 16.50
N GLU A 623 6.27 1.01 15.47
CA GLU A 623 5.68 0.35 14.29
C GLU A 623 4.96 -0.93 14.67
N ASN A 624 3.79 -1.11 14.06
CA ASN A 624 2.97 -2.28 14.28
C ASN A 624 3.44 -3.45 13.42
N TYR A 625 3.68 -4.59 14.06
CA TYR A 625 3.72 -5.87 13.38
C TYR A 625 2.30 -6.35 13.09
N PHE A 626 2.04 -6.71 11.83
CA PHE A 626 0.75 -7.22 11.38
C PHE A 626 0.83 -8.71 11.08
N SER A 627 -0.08 -9.48 11.67
CA SER A 627 -0.28 -10.87 11.27
C SER A 627 -1.74 -11.28 11.47
N SER A 628 -2.28 -12.01 10.50
CA SER A 628 -3.61 -12.61 10.60
C SER A 628 -3.59 -14.02 11.22
N GLN A 629 -2.41 -14.63 11.29
CA GLN A 629 -2.16 -15.96 11.82
C GLN A 629 -0.94 -15.94 12.75
N PRO A 630 -0.93 -16.73 13.84
CA PRO A 630 0.30 -16.93 14.60
C PRO A 630 1.36 -17.61 13.72
N ILE A 631 2.61 -17.19 13.89
CA ILE A 631 3.78 -17.77 13.22
C ILE A 631 4.49 -18.75 14.16
N THR A 632 5.20 -19.71 13.58
CA THR A 632 5.99 -20.67 14.36
C THR A 632 7.19 -20.00 15.03
N LYS A 633 7.74 -20.64 16.06
CA LYS A 633 8.94 -20.14 16.75
C LYS A 633 10.15 -19.98 15.81
N LEU A 634 10.30 -20.88 14.84
CA LEU A 634 11.38 -20.81 13.85
C LEU A 634 11.23 -19.59 12.94
N GLU A 635 10.02 -19.36 12.42
CA GLU A 635 9.70 -18.20 11.58
C GLU A 635 9.87 -16.90 12.37
N PHE A 636 9.45 -16.86 13.63
CA PHE A 636 9.63 -15.69 14.50
C PHE A 636 11.11 -15.34 14.65
N ASN A 637 11.99 -16.30 14.90
CA ASN A 637 13.43 -16.05 15.03
C ASN A 637 14.07 -15.56 13.72
N GLN A 638 13.62 -16.07 12.57
CA GLN A 638 14.11 -15.59 11.27
C GLN A 638 13.63 -14.17 10.97
N LEU A 639 12.37 -13.88 11.31
CA LEU A 639 11.75 -12.58 11.15
C LEU A 639 12.45 -11.51 12.00
N THR A 640 12.70 -11.80 13.29
CA THR A 640 13.40 -10.88 14.18
C THR A 640 14.84 -10.66 13.75
N HIS A 641 15.56 -11.69 13.31
CA HIS A 641 16.90 -11.51 12.77
C HIS A 641 16.93 -10.60 11.53
N ASN A 642 15.98 -10.79 10.61
CA ASN A 642 15.86 -9.93 9.42
C ASN A 642 15.52 -8.49 9.79
N TRP A 643 14.65 -8.28 10.77
CA TRP A 643 14.32 -6.96 11.28
C TRP A 643 15.52 -6.27 11.93
N THR A 644 16.30 -6.97 12.75
CA THR A 644 17.52 -6.41 13.33
C THR A 644 18.52 -6.02 12.25
N ASN A 645 18.72 -6.85 11.24
CA ASN A 645 19.63 -6.51 10.12
C ASN A 645 19.10 -5.30 9.33
N SER A 646 17.79 -5.21 9.10
CA SER A 646 17.16 -4.08 8.43
C SER A 646 17.34 -2.79 9.22
N PHE A 647 17.11 -2.83 10.53
CA PHE A 647 17.28 -1.68 11.42
C PHE A 647 18.73 -1.20 11.51
N ILE A 648 19.71 -2.11 11.54
CA ILE A 648 21.14 -1.74 11.54
C ILE A 648 21.57 -1.10 10.21
N THR A 649 20.87 -1.41 9.11
CA THR A 649 21.19 -0.88 7.78
C THR A 649 20.54 0.48 7.53
N GLN A 650 19.36 0.74 8.13
CA GLN A 650 18.72 2.06 8.20
C GLN A 650 19.49 2.98 9.17
#